data_AF-A0A2V7KSU3-F1
#
_entry.id   AF-A0A2V7KSU3-F1
#
_cell.length_a   1.000
_cell.length_b   1.000
_cell.length_c   1.000
_cell.angle_alpha   90.00
_cell.angle_beta   90.00
_cell.angle_gamma   90.00
#
_symmetry.space_group_name_H-M   'P 1'
#
loop_
_entity.id
_entity.type
_entity.pdbx_description
1 polymer ?
#
loop_
_entity_poly.entity_id
_entity_poly.type
_entity_poly.pdbx_seq_one_letter_code
_entity_poly.pdbx_strand_id
1 'polypeptide(L)'
;MSHNTLLLVYALTAVVALIVLIAHFKIHPFVVLVAVSLALGAAAGMPLADTVRAFEDGVGSVLGFIAVVVALGTMLGKMMAESGGAARIATTLIGLFGERRVHWAIMFVAFIVGIPVFFQVGFMLLIPLVFTIARRTGVSLVKIGISLVAGLSVVHGMVPPHPAAMLAVGTYHADVGLTIAYAILVGLPTAALAGPIFASWIAPRVTLPPDNPMADQLGGDMSLSQELPGFGITICTVLLPVILMLGASVAHLLLPPDSRLLANLDFLGNPIVSLLIALLFSFWALGYRRHITRAQILKYANDCLGPTATILLIIGAGGGFNRVLLASGVGKAIADVALGSHASPLLLAWTVAALIRVATGSATVAMTTSAGIVAPIAAATPGTSAELLVLATGAGSLVLSHVNDAGFWLIKEFYNMTVPQTLKTWTVAETIIGVAGLAFTLLLSALVGCAPAPRERPGQISARGWVDVTATLDPATTPIYQGDAPMRFDFLKDMRKGDKFTLSVYSLGAHSGTHVDAPMHFIARGGSVDRIPLEPLIGTARVIEIPDSVQAIDAAELSRHDWKGVPRILFRTRSTLRGWMDSSTFHKDFAYIAPDAAQLLADAGVLLVGVDYISAEQFGAPAPRTHQILLGRGIPIVEGLDLRSAPAGDYDCIVLPLKVAGHEGAPARAILRRI
;
A
#
# COMPACT_ATOMS: atom_id res chain seq x y z
N MET A 1 32.37 18.22 -8.81
CA MET A 1 31.27 17.45 -8.19
C MET A 1 30.03 17.65 -9.06
N SER A 2 29.17 16.64 -9.24
CA SER A 2 27.91 16.85 -9.96
C SER A 2 27.00 17.78 -9.15
N HIS A 3 26.08 18.48 -9.82
CA HIS A 3 25.11 19.36 -9.16
C HIS A 3 24.33 18.63 -8.06
N ASN A 4 23.93 17.38 -8.31
CA ASN A 4 23.25 16.52 -7.34
C ASN A 4 24.12 16.23 -6.10
N THR A 5 25.41 15.91 -6.27
CA THR A 5 26.30 15.67 -5.13
C THR A 5 26.49 16.93 -4.29
N LEU A 6 26.52 18.11 -4.92
CA LEU A 6 26.66 19.39 -4.24
C LEU A 6 25.43 19.73 -3.39
N LEU A 7 24.21 19.46 -3.91
CA LEU A 7 22.97 19.59 -3.14
C LEU A 7 22.94 18.70 -1.89
N LEU A 8 23.41 17.44 -2.01
CA LEU A 8 23.50 16.52 -0.87
C LEU A 8 24.48 17.04 0.21
N VAL A 9 25.61 17.61 -0.21
CA VAL A 9 26.58 18.21 0.72
C VAL A 9 25.97 19.41 1.44
N TYR A 10 25.21 20.26 0.75
CA TYR A 10 24.53 21.40 1.39
C TYR A 10 23.48 20.96 2.39
N ALA A 11 22.66 19.96 2.04
CA ALA A 11 21.68 19.39 2.98
C ALA A 11 22.36 18.82 4.23
N LEU A 12 23.42 18.03 4.06
CA LEU A 12 24.19 17.47 5.17
C LEU A 12 24.80 18.57 6.04
N THR A 13 25.40 19.59 5.41
CA THR A 13 26.00 20.72 6.12
C THR A 13 24.96 21.50 6.91
N ALA A 14 23.78 21.72 6.36
CA ALA A 14 22.67 22.39 7.05
C ALA A 14 22.21 21.59 8.28
N VAL A 15 22.04 20.26 8.16
CA VAL A 15 21.67 19.40 9.30
C VAL A 15 22.75 19.42 10.39
N VAL A 16 24.02 19.31 10.02
CA VAL A 16 25.14 19.41 10.97
C VAL A 16 25.16 20.78 11.66
N ALA A 17 24.97 21.86 10.90
CA ALA A 17 24.91 23.21 11.43
C ALA A 17 23.76 23.39 12.44
N LEU A 18 22.56 22.89 12.14
CA LEU A 18 21.43 22.90 13.07
C LEU A 18 21.80 22.22 14.40
N ILE A 19 22.36 21.00 14.33
CA ILE A 19 22.73 20.23 15.52
C ILE A 19 23.79 20.96 16.34
N VAL A 20 24.85 21.49 15.69
CA VAL A 20 25.94 22.19 16.39
C VAL A 20 25.46 23.49 17.02
N LEU A 21 24.69 24.31 16.30
CA LEU A 21 24.18 25.59 16.82
C LEU A 21 23.21 25.40 18.00
N ILE A 22 22.38 24.36 17.96
CA ILE A 22 21.42 24.09 19.03
C ILE A 22 22.08 23.35 20.21
N ALA A 23 22.86 22.29 19.95
CA ALA A 23 23.39 21.44 21.02
C ALA A 23 24.69 21.97 21.64
N HIS A 24 25.58 22.57 20.84
CA HIS A 24 26.88 23.08 21.33
C HIS A 24 26.79 24.56 21.70
N PHE A 25 26.30 25.41 20.79
CA PHE A 25 26.20 26.85 21.02
C PHE A 25 24.94 27.26 21.79
N LYS A 26 24.01 26.33 22.07
CA LYS A 26 22.78 26.54 22.86
C LYS A 26 21.90 27.70 22.36
N ILE A 27 21.90 27.94 21.04
CA ILE A 27 21.03 28.94 20.42
C ILE A 27 19.60 28.39 20.35
N HIS A 28 18.60 29.26 20.54
CA HIS A 28 17.19 28.85 20.55
C HIS A 28 16.78 28.13 19.25
N PRO A 29 16.17 26.92 19.30
CA PRO A 29 15.87 26.11 18.13
C PRO A 29 15.12 26.81 17.01
N PHE A 30 14.09 27.59 17.36
CA PHE A 30 13.31 28.35 16.38
C PHE A 30 14.18 29.28 15.52
N VAL A 31 15.08 30.04 16.17
CA VAL A 31 15.96 31.00 15.48
C VAL A 31 16.94 30.27 14.57
N VAL A 32 17.51 29.16 15.06
CA VAL A 32 18.45 28.34 14.29
C VAL A 32 17.77 27.70 13.07
N LEU A 33 16.56 27.17 13.23
CA LEU A 33 15.78 26.60 12.14
C LEU A 33 15.49 27.63 11.05
N VAL A 34 15.02 28.83 11.40
CA VAL A 34 14.79 29.91 10.43
C VAL A 34 16.08 30.28 9.71
N ALA A 35 17.15 30.58 10.47
CA ALA A 35 18.41 31.06 9.90
C ALA A 35 19.06 30.04 8.97
N VAL A 36 19.13 28.76 9.37
CA VAL A 36 19.76 27.71 8.57
C VAL A 36 18.90 27.35 7.36
N SER A 37 17.56 27.41 7.45
CA SER A 37 16.69 27.22 6.28
C SER A 37 16.96 28.25 5.20
N LEU A 38 17.00 29.54 5.58
CA LEU A 38 17.23 30.63 4.62
C LEU A 38 18.65 30.55 4.04
N ALA A 39 19.65 30.23 4.86
CA ALA A 39 21.02 30.03 4.39
C ALA A 39 21.14 28.84 3.42
N LEU A 40 20.45 27.73 3.69
CA LEU A 40 20.43 26.55 2.82
C LEU A 40 19.83 26.88 1.45
N GLY A 41 18.67 27.53 1.41
CA GLY A 41 18.03 27.90 0.14
C GLY A 41 18.90 28.82 -0.71
N ALA A 42 19.51 29.83 -0.08
CA ALA A 42 20.46 30.72 -0.75
C ALA A 42 21.69 29.95 -1.27
N ALA A 43 22.29 29.07 -0.46
CA ALA A 43 23.45 28.27 -0.85
C ALA A 43 23.15 27.27 -1.98
N ALA A 44 21.93 26.73 -2.02
CA ALA A 44 21.45 25.85 -3.08
C ALA A 44 21.15 26.59 -4.40
N GLY A 45 21.27 27.93 -4.43
CA GLY A 45 21.05 28.74 -5.62
C GLY A 45 19.58 29.12 -5.86
N MET A 46 18.71 28.97 -4.86
CA MET A 46 17.33 29.43 -4.96
C MET A 46 17.28 30.97 -4.94
N PRO A 47 16.39 31.60 -5.73
CA PRO A 47 16.09 33.02 -5.55
C PRO A 47 15.71 33.32 -4.09
N LEU A 48 16.21 34.41 -3.52
CA LEU A 48 16.00 34.73 -2.10
C LEU A 48 14.51 34.87 -1.75
N ALA A 49 13.71 35.44 -2.65
CA ALA A 49 12.27 35.54 -2.49
C ALA A 49 11.57 34.16 -2.46
N ASP A 50 12.01 33.24 -3.33
CA ASP A 50 11.47 31.88 -3.38
C ASP A 50 11.89 31.06 -2.16
N THR A 51 13.07 31.34 -1.60
CA THR A 51 13.54 30.73 -0.35
C THR A 51 12.63 31.11 0.82
N VAL A 52 12.29 32.39 0.94
CA VAL A 52 11.37 32.86 2.00
C VAL A 52 9.97 32.28 1.79
N ARG A 53 9.44 32.30 0.57
CA ARG A 53 8.13 31.71 0.25
C ARG A 53 8.07 30.22 0.54
N ALA A 54 9.10 29.47 0.14
CA ALA A 54 9.19 28.04 0.44
C ALA A 54 9.20 27.78 1.94
N PHE A 55 9.89 28.62 2.72
CA PHE A 55 9.86 28.54 4.17
C PHE A 55 8.45 28.81 4.74
N GLU A 56 7.79 29.89 4.31
CA GLU A 56 6.43 30.26 4.73
C GLU A 56 5.40 29.17 4.38
N ASP A 57 5.43 28.64 3.16
CA ASP A 57 4.57 27.53 2.71
C ASP A 57 4.79 26.27 3.58
N GLY A 58 6.05 25.99 3.94
CA GLY A 58 6.40 24.88 4.82
C GLY A 58 5.85 25.07 6.23
N VAL A 59 5.99 26.28 6.79
CA VAL A 59 5.43 26.63 8.10
C VAL A 59 3.90 26.51 8.07
N GLY A 60 3.24 27.09 7.06
CA GLY A 60 1.78 27.11 6.94
C GLY A 60 1.17 25.72 6.74
N SER A 61 1.79 24.89 5.90
CA SER A 61 1.31 23.52 5.65
C SER A 61 1.39 22.63 6.90
N VAL A 62 2.45 22.76 7.70
CA VAL A 62 2.60 21.99 8.95
C VAL A 62 1.69 22.52 10.05
N LEU A 63 1.65 23.84 10.27
CA LEU A 63 0.84 24.44 11.32
C LEU A 63 -0.67 24.31 11.05
N GLY A 64 -1.10 24.36 9.79
CA GLY A 64 -2.53 24.27 9.43
C GLY A 64 -3.22 23.02 9.98
N PHE A 65 -2.50 21.89 10.04
CA PHE A 65 -3.00 20.66 10.65
C PHE A 65 -2.58 20.53 12.12
N ILE A 66 -1.29 20.65 12.42
CA ILE A 66 -0.75 20.31 13.74
C ILE A 66 -1.22 21.28 14.82
N ALA A 67 -1.32 22.58 14.54
CA ALA A 67 -1.72 23.57 15.54
C ALA A 67 -3.12 23.29 16.10
N VAL A 68 -4.06 22.95 15.20
CA VAL A 68 -5.44 22.65 15.57
C VAL A 68 -5.53 21.33 16.34
N VAL A 69 -4.86 20.30 15.85
CA VAL A 69 -4.83 18.98 16.51
C VAL A 69 -4.20 19.05 17.91
N VAL A 70 -3.07 19.73 18.05
CA VAL A 70 -2.40 19.89 19.34
C VAL A 70 -3.29 20.68 20.29
N ALA A 71 -3.88 21.79 19.85
CA ALA A 71 -4.77 22.60 20.69
C ALA A 71 -5.99 21.80 21.19
N LEU A 72 -6.72 21.16 20.28
CA LEU A 72 -7.89 20.35 20.66
C LEU A 72 -7.50 19.15 21.53
N GLY A 73 -6.39 18.49 21.18
CA GLY A 73 -5.86 17.34 21.89
C GLY A 73 -5.39 17.69 23.30
N THR A 74 -4.72 18.82 23.50
CA THR A 74 -4.27 19.27 24.83
C THR A 74 -5.45 19.71 25.69
N MET A 75 -6.49 20.34 25.11
CA MET A 75 -7.72 20.66 25.84
C MET A 75 -8.45 19.38 26.29
N LEU A 76 -8.58 18.40 25.40
CA LEU A 76 -9.18 17.11 25.72
C LEU A 76 -8.35 16.39 26.79
N GLY A 77 -7.02 16.41 26.65
CA GLY A 77 -6.10 15.85 27.63
C GLY A 77 -6.17 16.52 29.00
N LYS A 78 -6.32 17.85 29.04
CA LYS A 78 -6.52 18.61 30.27
C LYS A 78 -7.84 18.24 30.94
N MET A 79 -8.93 18.11 30.18
CA MET A 79 -10.21 17.63 30.70
C MET A 79 -10.09 16.21 31.27
N MET A 80 -9.33 15.33 30.63
CA MET A 80 -9.06 13.97 31.11
C MET A 80 -8.26 13.95 32.41
N ALA A 81 -7.29 14.86 32.56
CA ALA A 81 -6.47 14.98 33.76
C ALA A 81 -7.29 15.53 34.95
N GLU A 82 -8.00 16.63 34.75
CA GLU A 82 -8.75 17.33 35.80
C GLU A 82 -10.00 16.56 36.25
N SER A 83 -10.66 15.83 35.33
CA SER A 83 -11.84 15.01 35.67
C SER A 83 -11.51 13.69 36.37
N GLY A 84 -10.22 13.32 36.47
CA GLY A 84 -9.79 12.00 36.93
C GLY A 84 -9.98 10.87 35.91
N GLY A 85 -10.38 11.18 34.67
CA GLY A 85 -10.53 10.20 33.59
C GLY A 85 -9.22 9.48 33.27
N ALA A 86 -8.11 10.21 33.13
CA ALA A 86 -6.79 9.62 32.85
C ALA A 86 -6.37 8.66 33.99
N ALA A 87 -6.64 9.05 35.24
CA ALA A 87 -6.40 8.23 36.42
C ALA A 87 -7.25 6.95 36.44
N ARG A 88 -8.52 7.02 36.01
CA ARG A 88 -9.39 5.83 35.90
C ARG A 88 -8.83 4.83 34.90
N ILE A 89 -8.45 5.27 33.70
CA ILE A 89 -7.85 4.39 32.68
C ILE A 89 -6.52 3.81 33.18
N ALA A 90 -5.65 4.65 33.75
CA ALA A 90 -4.37 4.23 34.31
C ALA A 90 -4.56 3.12 35.36
N THR A 91 -5.48 3.30 36.30
CA THR A 91 -5.74 2.33 37.39
C THR A 91 -6.24 1.00 36.83
N THR A 92 -7.13 1.01 35.83
CA THR A 92 -7.59 -0.21 35.18
C THR A 92 -6.46 -0.93 34.45
N LEU A 93 -5.62 -0.21 33.69
CA LEU A 93 -4.48 -0.81 32.99
C LEU A 93 -3.45 -1.39 33.96
N ILE A 94 -3.16 -0.70 35.06
CA ILE A 94 -2.27 -1.19 36.12
C ILE A 94 -2.84 -2.45 36.78
N GLY A 95 -4.16 -2.49 37.05
CA GLY A 95 -4.81 -3.67 37.62
C GLY A 95 -4.81 -4.89 36.70
N LEU A 96 -4.94 -4.69 35.38
CA LEU A 96 -4.97 -5.79 34.41
C LEU A 96 -3.57 -6.33 34.06
N PHE A 97 -2.60 -5.45 33.85
CA PHE A 97 -1.27 -5.84 33.34
C PHE A 97 -0.18 -5.86 34.43
N GLY A 98 -0.43 -5.21 35.57
CA GLY A 98 0.55 -4.98 36.64
C GLY A 98 1.45 -3.78 36.38
N GLU A 99 1.94 -3.14 37.45
CA GLU A 99 2.79 -1.94 37.40
C GLU A 99 4.05 -2.15 36.55
N ARG A 100 4.69 -3.31 36.68
CA ARG A 100 5.94 -3.62 35.96
C ARG A 100 5.74 -3.74 34.45
N ARG A 101 4.55 -4.11 33.96
CA ARG A 101 4.28 -4.36 32.53
C ARG A 101 3.43 -3.26 31.89
N VAL A 102 3.15 -2.17 32.60
CA VAL A 102 2.31 -1.08 32.08
C VAL A 102 2.85 -0.45 30.78
N HIS A 103 4.17 -0.43 30.61
CA HIS A 103 4.83 0.04 29.39
C HIS A 103 4.63 -0.90 28.17
N TRP A 104 4.35 -2.19 28.37
CA TRP A 104 3.90 -3.08 27.30
C TRP A 104 2.44 -2.82 26.93
N ALA A 105 1.60 -2.62 27.94
CA ALA A 105 0.19 -2.30 27.74
C ALA A 105 0.01 -1.00 26.95
N ILE A 106 0.78 0.06 27.29
CA ILE A 106 0.68 1.34 26.59
C ILE A 106 1.14 1.24 25.12
N MET A 107 2.15 0.43 24.81
CA MET A 107 2.58 0.19 23.43
C MET A 107 1.46 -0.48 22.62
N PHE A 108 0.82 -1.51 23.18
CA PHE A 108 -0.27 -2.21 22.52
C PHE A 108 -1.50 -1.31 22.33
N VAL A 109 -1.86 -0.52 23.34
CA VAL A 109 -2.93 0.49 23.24
C VAL A 109 -2.60 1.52 22.15
N ALA A 110 -1.36 2.03 22.12
CA ALA A 110 -0.90 2.93 21.07
C ALA A 110 -1.00 2.31 19.67
N PHE A 111 -0.61 1.04 19.53
CA PHE A 111 -0.67 0.34 18.25
C PHE A 111 -2.12 0.26 17.74
N ILE A 112 -3.06 -0.17 18.58
CA ILE A 112 -4.48 -0.28 18.20
C ILE A 112 -5.09 1.09 17.90
N VAL A 113 -4.88 2.06 18.79
CA VAL A 113 -5.42 3.42 18.62
C VAL A 113 -4.80 4.12 17.43
N GLY A 114 -3.54 3.81 17.08
CA GLY A 114 -2.85 4.37 15.94
C GLY A 114 -3.44 3.96 14.59
N ILE A 115 -4.10 2.79 14.47
CA ILE A 115 -4.53 2.26 13.16
C ILE A 115 -5.39 3.28 12.39
N PRO A 116 -6.44 3.86 12.99
CA PRO A 116 -7.23 4.90 12.35
C PRO A 116 -6.71 6.32 12.55
N VAL A 117 -5.76 6.55 13.46
CA VAL A 117 -5.43 7.89 13.94
C VAL A 117 -4.02 8.31 13.50
N PHE A 118 -3.88 9.55 13.02
CA PHE A 118 -2.56 10.13 12.75
C PHE A 118 -1.66 10.14 13.99
N PHE A 119 -0.36 9.94 13.81
CA PHE A 119 0.62 9.90 14.90
C PHE A 119 0.44 11.03 15.93
N GLN A 120 0.33 12.28 15.47
CA GLN A 120 0.20 13.45 16.35
C GLN A 120 -1.10 13.41 17.16
N VAL A 121 -2.21 13.02 16.53
CA VAL A 121 -3.52 12.93 17.17
C VAL A 121 -3.50 11.81 18.22
N GLY A 122 -3.00 10.63 17.87
CA GLY A 122 -2.89 9.49 18.79
C GLY A 122 -1.99 9.80 19.97
N PHE A 123 -0.89 10.51 19.73
CA PHE A 123 0.00 11.00 20.78
C PHE A 123 -0.71 11.98 21.72
N MET A 124 -1.44 12.98 21.19
CA MET A 124 -2.21 13.91 22.01
C MET A 124 -3.28 13.20 22.87
N LEU A 125 -3.92 12.15 22.34
CA LEU A 125 -4.95 11.40 23.06
C LEU A 125 -4.38 10.59 24.22
N LEU A 126 -3.16 10.06 24.07
CA LEU A 126 -2.58 9.10 25.00
C LEU A 126 -1.54 9.71 25.94
N ILE A 127 -1.00 10.90 25.66
CA ILE A 127 0.01 11.55 26.51
C ILE A 127 -0.45 11.85 27.95
N PRO A 128 -1.72 12.24 28.24
CA PRO A 128 -2.15 12.44 29.62
C PRO A 128 -2.08 11.14 30.42
N LEU A 129 -2.43 10.01 29.78
CA LEU A 129 -2.35 8.68 30.38
C LEU A 129 -0.90 8.32 30.73
N VAL A 130 0.05 8.66 29.86
CA VAL A 130 1.48 8.46 30.13
C VAL A 130 1.94 9.23 31.36
N PHE A 131 1.61 10.52 31.48
CA PHE A 131 1.97 11.32 32.65
C PHE A 131 1.32 10.79 33.93
N THR A 132 0.03 10.44 33.89
CA THR A 132 -0.68 9.90 35.06
C THR A 132 -0.12 8.55 35.51
N ILE A 133 0.20 7.64 34.57
CA ILE A 133 0.81 6.34 34.92
C ILE A 133 2.21 6.55 35.50
N ALA A 134 3.04 7.40 34.89
CA ALA A 134 4.39 7.68 35.37
C ALA A 134 4.39 8.22 36.81
N ARG A 135 3.49 9.19 37.09
CA ARG A 135 3.31 9.73 38.45
C ARG A 135 2.82 8.69 39.45
N ARG A 136 1.84 7.85 39.08
CA ARG A 136 1.23 6.87 40.00
C ARG A 136 2.11 5.67 40.31
N THR A 137 2.83 5.16 39.30
CA THR A 137 3.62 3.92 39.42
C THR A 137 5.08 4.19 39.77
N GLY A 138 5.54 5.45 39.68
CA GLY A 138 6.95 5.81 39.80
C GLY A 138 7.82 5.30 38.65
N VAL A 139 7.23 4.67 37.62
CA VAL A 139 7.95 4.21 36.43
C VAL A 139 8.39 5.42 35.61
N SER A 140 9.63 5.39 35.11
CA SER A 140 10.21 6.47 34.29
C SER A 140 9.29 6.90 33.15
N LEU A 141 9.09 8.22 33.03
CA LEU A 141 8.35 8.85 31.93
C LEU A 141 8.91 8.47 30.56
N VAL A 142 10.24 8.40 30.43
CA VAL A 142 10.92 7.95 29.19
C VAL A 142 10.53 6.52 28.85
N LYS A 143 10.44 5.63 29.85
CA LYS A 143 10.13 4.22 29.61
C LYS A 143 8.73 4.02 29.03
N ILE A 144 7.74 4.69 29.61
CA ILE A 144 6.34 4.61 29.16
C ILE A 144 6.17 5.40 27.86
N GLY A 145 6.75 6.59 27.79
CA GLY A 145 6.62 7.50 26.66
C GLY A 145 7.25 6.97 25.37
N ILE A 146 8.44 6.36 25.43
CA ILE A 146 9.05 5.73 24.26
C ILE A 146 8.26 4.51 23.80
N SER A 147 7.68 3.75 24.74
CA SER A 147 6.80 2.62 24.40
C SER A 147 5.51 3.06 23.69
N LEU A 148 4.93 4.19 24.12
CA LEU A 148 3.77 4.80 23.46
C LEU A 148 4.10 5.18 22.01
N VAL A 149 5.15 5.99 21.83
CA VAL A 149 5.45 6.57 20.51
C VAL A 149 5.94 5.52 19.52
N ALA A 150 6.59 4.45 19.98
CA ALA A 150 6.96 3.33 19.12
C ALA A 150 5.74 2.61 18.53
N GLY A 151 4.71 2.37 19.36
CA GLY A 151 3.45 1.78 18.89
C GLY A 151 2.76 2.65 17.84
N LEU A 152 2.65 3.96 18.10
CA LEU A 152 2.05 4.91 17.16
C LEU A 152 2.87 5.05 15.87
N SER A 153 4.19 5.08 15.97
CA SER A 153 5.08 5.30 14.83
C SER A 153 5.07 4.13 13.85
N VAL A 154 5.16 2.89 14.35
CA VAL A 154 5.07 1.69 13.49
C VAL A 154 3.79 1.70 12.67
N VAL A 155 2.66 2.03 13.30
CA VAL A 155 1.38 2.09 12.61
C VAL A 155 1.33 3.21 11.57
N HIS A 156 1.86 4.39 11.92
CA HIS A 156 1.93 5.54 11.03
C HIS A 156 2.63 5.24 9.69
N GLY A 157 3.75 4.50 9.73
CA GLY A 157 4.53 4.19 8.54
C GLY A 157 4.19 2.87 7.86
N MET A 158 3.63 1.87 8.56
CA MET A 158 3.52 0.51 8.01
C MET A 158 2.10 -0.02 7.85
N VAL A 159 1.11 0.51 8.57
CA VAL A 159 -0.21 -0.13 8.69
C VAL A 159 -1.29 0.73 8.00
N PRO A 160 -1.93 0.23 6.93
CA PRO A 160 -3.15 0.83 6.38
C PRO A 160 -4.31 0.82 7.42
N PRO A 161 -5.24 1.80 7.42
CA PRO A 161 -5.57 2.76 6.37
C PRO A 161 -4.81 4.09 6.44
N HIS A 162 -3.70 4.17 7.18
CA HIS A 162 -2.96 5.43 7.32
C HIS A 162 -2.61 6.02 5.93
N PRO A 163 -2.87 7.32 5.63
CA PRO A 163 -2.89 7.82 4.25
C PRO A 163 -1.62 7.58 3.43
N ALA A 164 -0.44 7.71 4.05
CA ALA A 164 0.83 7.41 3.39
C ALA A 164 0.95 5.92 3.00
N ALA A 165 0.56 5.04 3.92
CA ALA A 165 0.54 3.60 3.69
C ALA A 165 -0.50 3.21 2.65
N MET A 166 -1.70 3.80 2.69
CA MET A 166 -2.74 3.59 1.68
C MET A 166 -2.31 4.08 0.29
N LEU A 167 -1.61 5.21 0.21
CA LEU A 167 -1.06 5.69 -1.06
C LEU A 167 -0.03 4.71 -1.61
N ALA A 168 0.87 4.21 -0.77
CA ALA A 168 1.86 3.21 -1.17
C ALA A 168 1.20 1.90 -1.63
N VAL A 169 0.15 1.44 -0.93
CA VAL A 169 -0.67 0.28 -1.34
C VAL A 169 -1.24 0.50 -2.74
N GLY A 170 -1.86 1.66 -3.00
CA GLY A 170 -2.38 1.99 -4.33
C GLY A 170 -1.30 2.12 -5.41
N THR A 171 -0.13 2.64 -5.05
CA THR A 171 1.00 2.88 -5.96
C THR A 171 1.71 1.59 -6.36
N TYR A 172 1.81 0.63 -5.45
CA TYR A 172 2.40 -0.69 -5.73
C TYR A 172 1.36 -1.73 -6.17
N HIS A 173 0.08 -1.38 -6.22
CA HIS A 173 -1.04 -2.30 -6.49
C HIS A 173 -1.09 -3.48 -5.49
N ALA A 174 -0.80 -3.22 -4.22
CA ALA A 174 -0.82 -4.24 -3.16
C ALA A 174 -2.25 -4.56 -2.68
N ASP A 175 -2.49 -5.77 -2.18
CA ASP A 175 -3.75 -6.08 -1.52
C ASP A 175 -3.82 -5.41 -0.13
N VAL A 176 -4.90 -4.67 0.13
CA VAL A 176 -5.08 -3.90 1.38
C VAL A 176 -5.16 -4.85 2.58
N GLY A 177 -5.93 -5.93 2.47
CA GLY A 177 -6.16 -6.86 3.58
C GLY A 177 -4.89 -7.62 3.98
N LEU A 178 -4.15 -8.11 2.99
CA LEU A 178 -2.88 -8.80 3.16
C LEU A 178 -1.80 -7.85 3.66
N THR A 179 -1.75 -6.61 3.17
CA THR A 179 -0.84 -5.58 3.69
C THR A 179 -1.12 -5.32 5.17
N ILE A 180 -2.39 -5.19 5.59
CA ILE A 180 -2.73 -5.03 7.02
C ILE A 180 -2.28 -6.25 7.83
N ALA A 181 -2.53 -7.47 7.34
CA ALA A 181 -2.11 -8.69 8.02
C ALA A 181 -0.60 -8.76 8.21
N TYR A 182 0.18 -8.50 7.15
CA TYR A 182 1.64 -8.45 7.22
C TYR A 182 2.13 -7.30 8.10
N ALA A 183 1.51 -6.13 8.02
CA ALA A 183 1.90 -4.98 8.84
C ALA A 183 1.64 -5.21 10.33
N ILE A 184 0.61 -5.97 10.72
CA ILE A 184 0.40 -6.39 12.11
C ILE A 184 1.48 -7.40 12.53
N LEU A 185 1.73 -8.40 11.68
CA LEU A 185 2.70 -9.46 11.94
C LEU A 185 4.14 -8.94 12.11
N VAL A 186 4.54 -7.99 11.27
CA VAL A 186 5.86 -7.33 11.30
C VAL A 186 5.88 -6.17 12.29
N GLY A 187 4.80 -5.40 12.35
CA GLY A 187 4.72 -4.17 13.13
C GLY A 187 4.70 -4.41 14.64
N LEU A 188 3.96 -5.39 15.14
CA LEU A 188 3.92 -5.67 16.59
C LEU A 188 5.30 -6.05 17.17
N PRO A 189 6.08 -6.98 16.56
CA PRO A 189 7.45 -7.24 16.98
C PRO A 189 8.37 -6.01 16.86
N THR A 190 8.21 -5.22 15.79
CA THR A 190 8.97 -3.98 15.60
C THR A 190 8.69 -2.96 16.71
N ALA A 191 7.42 -2.75 17.04
CA ALA A 191 6.98 -1.86 18.11
C ALA A 191 7.42 -2.35 19.49
N ALA A 192 7.43 -3.67 19.72
CA ALA A 192 7.94 -4.28 20.94
C ALA A 192 9.44 -4.02 21.14
N LEU A 193 10.22 -4.13 20.06
CA LEU A 193 11.67 -3.92 20.09
C LEU A 193 12.03 -2.44 20.32
N ALA A 194 11.45 -1.54 19.53
CA ALA A 194 11.71 -0.10 19.61
C ALA A 194 11.05 0.57 20.83
N GLY A 195 9.95 0.01 21.31
CA GLY A 195 9.20 0.51 22.46
C GLY A 195 9.68 -0.17 23.74
N PRO A 196 8.92 -1.09 24.34
CA PRO A 196 9.20 -1.64 25.67
C PRO A 196 10.62 -2.16 25.93
N ILE A 197 11.23 -2.83 24.95
CA ILE A 197 12.58 -3.42 25.10
C ILE A 197 13.63 -2.31 25.11
N PHE A 198 13.69 -1.49 24.06
CA PHE A 198 14.63 -0.37 23.99
C PHE A 198 14.37 0.68 25.08
N ALA A 199 13.12 1.01 25.36
CA ALA A 199 12.72 1.95 26.41
C ALA A 199 13.19 1.50 27.80
N SER A 200 13.16 0.20 28.09
CA SER A 200 13.70 -0.37 29.33
C SER A 200 15.23 -0.20 29.44
N TRP A 201 15.94 -0.22 28.30
CA TRP A 201 17.38 -0.03 28.26
C TRP A 201 17.78 1.44 28.34
N ILE A 202 17.10 2.35 27.63
CA ILE A 202 17.49 3.77 27.59
C ILE A 202 17.00 4.56 28.80
N ALA A 203 15.87 4.20 29.42
CA ALA A 203 15.28 4.97 30.51
C ALA A 203 16.21 5.19 31.72
N PRO A 204 17.01 4.21 32.20
CA PRO A 204 17.96 4.44 33.28
C PRO A 204 19.14 5.37 32.91
N ARG A 205 19.35 5.62 31.61
CA ARG A 205 20.49 6.39 31.07
C ARG A 205 20.10 7.83 30.73
N VAL A 206 18.84 8.21 30.91
CA VAL A 206 18.31 9.53 30.59
C VAL A 206 17.62 10.12 31.81
N THR A 207 18.21 11.18 32.36
CA THR A 207 17.65 11.96 33.46
C THR A 207 16.92 13.18 32.90
N LEU A 208 15.60 13.22 33.09
CA LEU A 208 14.78 14.37 32.69
C LEU A 208 14.92 15.50 33.71
N PRO A 209 14.74 16.77 33.30
CA PRO A 209 14.58 17.88 34.24
C PRO A 209 13.42 17.61 35.22
N PRO A 210 13.54 18.04 36.49
CA PRO A 210 12.51 17.80 37.51
C PRO A 210 11.21 18.58 37.25
N ASP A 211 11.30 19.72 36.59
CA ASP A 211 10.16 20.53 36.16
C ASP A 211 9.78 20.19 34.71
N ASN A 212 8.51 19.86 34.46
CA ASN A 212 7.98 19.64 33.12
C ASN A 212 6.61 20.35 33.01
N PRO A 213 6.55 21.48 32.29
CA PRO A 213 5.32 22.26 32.14
C PRO A 213 4.14 21.47 31.57
N MET A 214 4.41 20.52 30.66
CA MET A 214 3.37 19.67 30.09
C MET A 214 2.88 18.61 31.06
N ALA A 215 3.79 18.01 31.83
CA ALA A 215 3.41 17.07 32.88
C ALA A 215 2.53 17.76 33.92
N ASP A 216 2.86 18.99 34.31
CA ASP A 216 2.08 19.77 35.28
C ASP A 216 0.68 20.09 34.80
N GLN A 217 0.53 20.43 33.51
CA GLN A 217 -0.79 20.66 32.94
C GLN A 217 -1.59 19.37 32.74
N LEU A 218 -0.97 18.27 32.29
CA LEU A 218 -1.67 17.08 31.79
C LEU A 218 -1.63 15.86 32.72
N GLY A 219 -0.81 15.87 33.77
CA GLY A 219 -0.64 14.75 34.69
C GLY A 219 -1.71 14.64 35.77
N GLY A 220 -2.50 15.71 35.98
CA GLY A 220 -3.55 15.81 36.99
C GLY A 220 -3.00 15.91 38.42
N ASP A 221 -3.84 16.34 39.35
CA ASP A 221 -3.47 16.52 40.76
C ASP A 221 -3.71 15.23 41.57
N MET A 222 -2.75 14.82 42.40
CA MET A 222 -2.86 13.57 43.19
C MET A 222 -3.85 13.67 44.36
N SER A 223 -4.26 14.90 44.71
CA SER A 223 -5.12 15.21 45.85
C SER A 223 -6.60 14.84 45.66
N LEU A 224 -6.98 14.30 44.50
CA LEU A 224 -8.36 13.96 44.18
C LEU A 224 -8.80 12.68 44.92
N SER A 225 -9.26 12.88 46.16
CA SER A 225 -10.27 12.05 46.85
C SER A 225 -11.65 12.12 46.19
N GLN A 226 -11.75 12.60 44.94
CA GLN A 226 -12.98 12.67 44.19
C GLN A 226 -13.26 11.31 43.53
N GLU A 227 -14.53 10.88 43.58
CA GLU A 227 -15.00 9.67 42.92
C GLU A 227 -14.54 9.64 41.46
N LEU A 228 -13.82 8.62 41.01
CA LEU A 228 -13.37 8.55 39.62
C LEU A 228 -14.58 8.45 38.66
N PRO A 229 -14.52 9.03 37.45
CA PRO A 229 -15.59 8.84 36.47
C PRO A 229 -15.74 7.35 36.10
N GLY A 230 -16.93 7.00 35.63
CA GLY A 230 -17.21 5.64 35.16
C GLY A 230 -16.28 5.27 33.99
N PHE A 231 -15.66 4.08 34.06
CA PHE A 231 -14.68 3.63 33.07
C PHE A 231 -15.23 3.65 31.64
N GLY A 232 -16.47 3.22 31.43
CA GLY A 232 -17.12 3.21 30.12
C GLY A 232 -17.25 4.61 29.52
N ILE A 233 -17.72 5.59 30.28
CA ILE A 233 -17.85 6.98 29.81
C ILE A 233 -16.47 7.54 29.46
N THR A 234 -15.47 7.33 30.31
CA THR A 234 -14.11 7.80 30.07
C THR A 234 -13.49 7.18 28.82
N ILE A 235 -13.64 5.86 28.63
CA ILE A 235 -13.17 5.17 27.42
C ILE A 235 -13.92 5.66 26.19
N CYS A 236 -15.24 5.83 26.26
CA CYS A 236 -16.02 6.40 25.16
C CYS A 236 -15.52 7.80 24.80
N THR A 237 -15.22 8.67 25.78
CA THR A 237 -14.71 10.02 25.50
C THR A 237 -13.36 10.00 24.79
N VAL A 238 -12.41 9.16 25.23
CA VAL A 238 -11.06 9.07 24.61
C VAL A 238 -11.09 8.40 23.24
N LEU A 239 -11.92 7.35 23.09
CA LEU A 239 -12.02 6.61 21.83
C LEU A 239 -13.00 7.24 20.84
N LEU A 240 -13.78 8.26 21.22
CA LEU A 240 -14.75 8.88 20.30
C LEU A 240 -14.09 9.38 19.00
N PRO A 241 -12.93 10.08 19.00
CA PRO A 241 -12.26 10.43 17.76
C PRO A 241 -11.88 9.19 16.95
N VAL A 242 -11.29 8.19 17.61
CA VAL A 242 -10.86 6.92 17.02
C VAL A 242 -12.01 6.20 16.33
N ILE A 243 -13.18 6.14 16.97
CA ILE A 243 -14.39 5.49 16.45
C ILE A 243 -14.91 6.22 15.21
N LEU A 244 -14.95 7.56 15.23
CA LEU A 244 -15.38 8.36 14.08
C LEU A 244 -14.43 8.19 12.89
N MET A 245 -13.12 8.23 13.14
CA MET A 245 -12.07 8.04 12.13
C MET A 245 -12.08 6.61 11.55
N LEU A 246 -12.30 5.58 12.38
CA LEU A 246 -12.52 4.21 11.92
C LEU A 246 -13.78 4.09 11.07
N GLY A 247 -14.86 4.74 11.48
CA GLY A 247 -16.11 4.77 10.73
C GLY A 247 -15.92 5.29 9.30
N ALA A 248 -15.20 6.40 9.14
CA ALA A 248 -14.83 6.92 7.82
C ALA A 248 -13.91 5.96 7.04
N SER A 249 -12.91 5.38 7.70
CA SER A 249 -11.99 4.43 7.07
C SER A 249 -12.72 3.17 6.56
N VAL A 250 -13.66 2.63 7.34
CA VAL A 250 -14.50 1.49 6.93
C VAL A 250 -15.47 1.89 5.83
N ALA A 251 -16.01 3.12 5.87
CA ALA A 251 -16.87 3.64 4.81
C ALA A 251 -16.15 3.69 3.46
N HIS A 252 -14.88 4.09 3.42
CA HIS A 252 -14.07 4.05 2.20
C HIS A 252 -13.90 2.65 1.61
N LEU A 253 -14.00 1.59 2.43
CA LEU A 253 -13.90 0.21 1.97
C LEU A 253 -15.24 -0.34 1.46
N LEU A 254 -16.36 0.14 1.99
CA LEU A 254 -17.69 -0.45 1.74
C LEU A 254 -18.57 0.38 0.79
N LEU A 255 -18.34 1.70 0.70
CA LEU A 255 -19.21 2.62 -0.03
C LEU A 255 -18.56 3.11 -1.34
N PRO A 256 -19.38 3.39 -2.38
CA PRO A 256 -18.89 4.02 -3.60
C PRO A 256 -18.34 5.43 -3.36
N PRO A 257 -17.35 5.90 -4.14
CA PRO A 257 -16.73 7.23 -4.00
C PRO A 257 -17.74 8.40 -4.08
N ASP A 258 -18.79 8.25 -4.87
CA ASP A 258 -19.79 9.32 -5.11
C ASP A 258 -20.93 9.33 -4.07
N SER A 259 -20.84 8.51 -3.03
CA SER A 259 -21.88 8.40 -2.01
C SER A 259 -21.93 9.65 -1.10
N ARG A 260 -23.10 10.26 -0.98
CA ARG A 260 -23.33 11.35 0.01
C ARG A 260 -23.09 10.87 1.45
N LEU A 261 -23.35 9.59 1.72
CA LEU A 261 -23.07 8.99 3.04
C LEU A 261 -21.56 8.93 3.30
N LEU A 262 -20.76 8.58 2.28
CA LEU A 262 -19.30 8.60 2.40
C LEU A 262 -18.79 10.01 2.71
N ALA A 263 -19.22 11.02 1.96
CA ALA A 263 -18.83 12.41 2.22
C ALA A 263 -19.17 12.89 3.64
N ASN A 264 -20.33 12.51 4.17
CA ASN A 264 -20.71 12.84 5.56
C ASN A 264 -19.83 12.10 6.58
N LEU A 265 -19.52 10.82 6.34
CA LEU A 265 -18.66 10.03 7.22
C LEU A 265 -17.22 10.54 7.17
N ASP A 266 -16.70 10.94 6.00
CA ASP A 266 -15.37 11.55 5.84
C ASP A 266 -15.25 12.86 6.60
N PHE A 267 -16.31 13.70 6.56
CA PHE A 267 -16.35 14.91 7.36
C PHE A 267 -16.29 14.61 8.87
N LEU A 268 -17.08 13.64 9.34
CA LEU A 268 -17.10 13.25 10.76
C LEU A 268 -15.81 12.57 11.21
N GLY A 269 -15.20 11.78 10.32
CA GLY A 269 -13.93 11.09 10.55
C GLY A 269 -12.70 11.97 10.29
N ASN A 270 -12.87 13.24 9.88
CA ASN A 270 -11.74 14.15 9.79
C ASN A 270 -11.10 14.32 11.20
N PRO A 271 -9.76 14.31 11.33
CA PRO A 271 -9.10 14.39 12.64
C PRO A 271 -9.48 15.64 13.45
N ILE A 272 -9.63 16.79 12.79
CA ILE A 272 -10.00 18.05 13.46
C ILE A 272 -11.44 17.99 13.95
N VAL A 273 -12.36 17.54 13.09
CA VAL A 273 -13.80 17.46 13.40
C VAL A 273 -14.05 16.43 14.50
N SER A 274 -13.44 15.25 14.40
CA SER A 274 -13.58 14.17 15.37
C SER A 274 -13.02 14.54 16.75
N LEU A 275 -11.85 15.20 16.81
CA LEU A 275 -11.31 15.76 18.06
C LEU A 275 -12.20 16.85 18.65
N LEU A 276 -12.76 17.73 17.80
CA LEU A 276 -13.69 18.78 18.26
C LEU A 276 -14.95 18.17 18.87
N ILE A 277 -15.54 17.17 18.20
CA ILE A 277 -16.71 16.43 18.72
C ILE A 277 -16.37 15.78 20.06
N ALA A 278 -15.21 15.14 20.17
CA ALA A 278 -14.77 14.51 21.42
C ALA A 278 -14.49 15.52 22.54
N LEU A 279 -13.93 16.69 22.21
CA LEU A 279 -13.73 17.77 23.16
C LEU A 279 -15.05 18.30 23.69
N LEU A 280 -16.01 18.61 22.81
CA LEU A 280 -17.35 19.06 23.20
C LEU A 280 -18.08 18.00 24.04
N PHE A 281 -17.96 16.72 23.65
CA PHE A 281 -18.48 15.61 24.44
C PHE A 281 -17.79 15.52 25.81
N SER A 282 -16.48 15.76 25.90
CA SER A 282 -15.74 15.76 27.16
C SER A 282 -16.20 16.87 28.11
N PHE A 283 -16.53 18.06 27.60
CA PHE A 283 -17.07 19.15 28.42
C PHE A 283 -18.37 18.72 29.10
N TRP A 284 -19.21 17.94 28.42
CA TRP A 284 -20.42 17.38 28.99
C TRP A 284 -20.17 16.16 29.90
N ALA A 285 -19.48 15.15 29.40
CA ALA A 285 -19.31 13.86 30.05
C ALA A 285 -18.34 13.90 31.25
N LEU A 286 -17.24 14.64 31.11
CA LEU A 286 -16.17 14.74 32.10
C LEU A 286 -16.14 16.10 32.80
N GLY A 287 -16.84 17.10 32.26
CA GLY A 287 -17.03 18.41 32.90
C GLY A 287 -18.34 18.51 33.67
N TYR A 288 -19.44 18.83 32.98
CA TYR A 288 -20.73 19.12 33.62
C TYR A 288 -21.26 17.96 34.49
N ARG A 289 -21.18 16.71 34.03
CA ARG A 289 -21.59 15.53 34.81
C ARG A 289 -20.74 15.26 36.05
N ARG A 290 -19.59 15.93 36.16
CA ARG A 290 -18.65 15.86 37.27
C ARG A 290 -18.68 17.13 38.13
N HIS A 291 -19.71 17.95 37.97
CA HIS A 291 -19.89 19.22 38.68
C HIS A 291 -18.76 20.24 38.42
N ILE A 292 -18.05 20.13 37.29
CA ILE A 292 -17.10 21.15 36.85
C ILE A 292 -17.88 22.30 36.20
N THR A 293 -17.66 23.52 36.69
CA THR A 293 -18.36 24.73 36.23
C THR A 293 -17.86 25.21 34.86
N ARG A 294 -18.68 26.02 34.17
CA ARG A 294 -18.30 26.67 32.89
C ARG A 294 -17.01 27.48 33.00
N ALA A 295 -16.84 28.20 34.10
CA ALA A 295 -15.65 29.02 34.34
C ALA A 295 -14.39 28.15 34.49
N GLN A 296 -14.51 26.99 35.16
CA GLN A 296 -13.40 26.04 35.27
C GLN A 296 -13.07 25.40 33.92
N ILE A 297 -14.08 24.99 33.13
CA ILE A 297 -13.83 24.45 31.77
C ILE A 297 -13.11 25.47 30.89
N LEU A 298 -13.53 26.74 30.91
CA LEU A 298 -12.84 27.81 30.18
C LEU A 298 -11.40 28.00 30.66
N LYS A 299 -11.19 28.00 31.98
CA LYS A 299 -9.84 28.09 32.56
C LYS A 299 -8.96 26.93 32.09
N TYR A 300 -9.45 25.69 32.18
CA TYR A 300 -8.71 24.51 31.73
C TYR A 300 -8.36 24.55 30.24
N ALA A 301 -9.29 24.99 29.40
CA ALA A 301 -9.04 25.16 27.98
C ALA A 301 -7.92 26.19 27.70
N ASN A 302 -7.86 27.29 28.46
CA ASN A 302 -6.82 28.32 28.29
C ASN A 302 -5.46 27.89 28.87
N ASP A 303 -5.44 27.35 30.09
CA ASP A 303 -4.20 27.02 30.82
C ASP A 303 -3.35 25.97 30.07
N CYS A 304 -3.99 25.05 29.34
CA CYS A 304 -3.30 24.01 28.60
C CYS A 304 -2.64 24.50 27.29
N LEU A 305 -3.05 25.65 26.75
CA LEU A 305 -2.55 26.15 25.46
C LEU A 305 -1.21 26.88 25.59
N GLY A 306 -0.98 27.61 26.68
CA GLY A 306 0.24 28.41 26.87
C GLY A 306 1.53 27.62 26.61
N PRO A 307 1.74 26.46 27.26
CA PRO A 307 2.93 25.63 27.04
C PRO A 307 3.08 25.08 25.62
N THR A 308 2.01 25.04 24.82
CA THR A 308 2.06 24.54 23.43
C THR A 308 2.62 25.57 22.45
N ALA A 309 2.61 26.87 22.76
CA ALA A 309 2.99 27.93 21.83
C ALA A 309 4.43 27.77 21.30
N THR A 310 5.40 27.55 22.20
CA THR A 310 6.80 27.29 21.84
C THR A 310 6.94 26.03 20.99
N ILE A 311 6.16 24.98 21.32
CA ILE A 311 6.15 23.71 20.58
C ILE A 311 5.69 23.93 19.14
N LEU A 312 4.58 24.65 18.97
CA LEU A 312 4.01 24.95 17.66
C LEU A 312 4.98 25.77 16.81
N LEU A 313 5.61 26.81 17.38
CA LEU A 313 6.59 27.62 16.65
C LEU A 313 7.78 26.80 16.14
N ILE A 314 8.34 25.94 16.99
CA ILE A 314 9.48 25.10 16.62
C ILE A 314 9.08 24.04 15.59
N ILE A 315 7.92 23.39 15.76
CA ILE A 315 7.39 22.42 14.79
C ILE A 315 7.16 23.10 13.42
N GLY A 316 6.54 24.28 13.41
CA GLY A 316 6.31 25.07 12.20
C GLY A 316 7.62 25.41 11.49
N ALA A 317 8.62 25.92 12.22
CA ALA A 317 9.93 26.23 11.66
C ALA A 317 10.66 24.98 11.10
N GLY A 318 10.48 23.81 11.73
CA GLY A 318 10.93 22.52 11.17
C GLY A 318 10.25 22.17 9.85
N GLY A 319 8.95 22.45 9.73
CA GLY A 319 8.19 22.35 8.47
C GLY A 319 8.72 23.28 7.38
N GLY A 320 9.03 24.53 7.74
CA GLY A 320 9.70 25.49 6.85
C GLY A 320 11.05 25.00 6.36
N PHE A 321 11.90 24.49 7.26
CA PHE A 321 13.19 23.89 6.91
C PHE A 321 13.05 22.73 5.91
N ASN A 322 12.13 21.80 6.18
CA ASN A 322 11.84 20.69 5.27
C ASN A 322 11.42 21.19 3.88
N ARG A 323 10.52 22.17 3.81
CA ARG A 323 10.02 22.68 2.52
C ARG A 323 11.11 23.37 1.70
N VAL A 324 12.00 24.12 2.34
CA VAL A 324 13.18 24.70 1.67
C VAL A 324 14.12 23.61 1.17
N LEU A 325 14.38 22.57 1.99
CA LEU A 325 15.21 21.45 1.59
C LEU A 325 14.63 20.70 0.39
N LEU A 326 13.32 20.48 0.34
CA LEU A 326 12.64 19.90 -0.82
C LEU A 326 12.70 20.81 -2.05
N ALA A 327 12.41 22.10 -1.89
CA ALA A 327 12.43 23.08 -2.97
C ALA A 327 13.83 23.27 -3.59
N SER A 328 14.88 23.02 -2.80
CA SER A 328 16.28 23.08 -3.26
C SER A 328 16.67 21.95 -4.23
N GLY A 329 15.82 20.94 -4.43
CA GLY A 329 16.08 19.83 -5.36
C GLY A 329 16.79 18.61 -4.76
N VAL A 330 17.12 18.64 -3.47
CA VAL A 330 17.80 17.54 -2.74
C VAL A 330 17.05 16.21 -2.87
N GLY A 331 15.71 16.22 -2.83
CA GLY A 331 14.91 14.99 -2.97
C GLY A 331 15.10 14.27 -4.31
N LYS A 332 15.28 15.01 -5.41
CA LYS A 332 15.55 14.42 -6.74
C LYS A 332 16.98 13.87 -6.81
N ALA A 333 17.95 14.60 -6.27
CA ALA A 333 19.34 14.15 -6.21
C ALA A 333 19.50 12.82 -5.45
N ILE A 334 18.71 12.60 -4.39
CA ILE A 334 18.66 11.34 -3.63
C ILE A 334 18.09 10.19 -4.49
N ALA A 335 17.03 10.44 -5.24
CA ALA A 335 16.41 9.45 -6.12
C ALA A 335 17.40 8.96 -7.20
N ASP A 336 18.13 9.88 -7.82
CA ASP A 336 19.11 9.58 -8.87
C ASP A 336 20.26 8.69 -8.37
N VAL A 337 20.70 8.87 -7.12
CA VAL A 337 21.76 8.04 -6.50
C VAL A 337 21.25 6.62 -6.22
N ALA A 338 19.99 6.47 -5.82
CA ALA A 338 19.42 5.15 -5.51
C ALA A 338 19.18 4.29 -6.77
N LEU A 339 18.83 4.93 -7.89
CA LEU A 339 18.59 4.28 -9.20
C LEU A 339 19.84 3.57 -9.79
N GLY A 340 21.04 3.89 -9.31
CA GLY A 340 22.30 3.27 -9.75
C GLY A 340 22.69 1.98 -9.01
N SER A 341 21.85 1.47 -8.09
CA SER A 341 22.19 0.32 -7.24
C SER A 341 21.55 -1.00 -7.72
N HIS A 342 22.32 -2.09 -7.73
CA HIS A 342 21.84 -3.46 -8.02
C HIS A 342 21.20 -4.13 -6.79
N ALA A 343 20.56 -3.37 -5.89
CA ALA A 343 20.00 -3.90 -4.64
C ALA A 343 18.66 -4.63 -4.87
N SER A 344 18.29 -5.54 -3.96
CA SER A 344 16.94 -6.13 -3.91
C SER A 344 15.87 -5.02 -3.87
N PRO A 345 14.73 -5.15 -4.57
CA PRO A 345 13.69 -4.11 -4.59
C PRO A 345 13.18 -3.69 -3.20
N LEU A 346 13.15 -4.60 -2.23
CA LEU A 346 12.78 -4.29 -0.84
C LEU A 346 13.84 -3.42 -0.15
N LEU A 347 15.13 -3.72 -0.35
CA LEU A 347 16.23 -2.91 0.16
C LEU A 347 16.29 -1.55 -0.52
N LEU A 348 16.00 -1.51 -1.82
CA LEU A 348 15.91 -0.26 -2.58
C LEU A 348 14.77 0.62 -2.06
N ALA A 349 13.56 0.05 -1.89
CA ALA A 349 12.42 0.74 -1.29
C ALA A 349 12.74 1.35 0.07
N TRP A 350 13.35 0.56 0.95
CA TRP A 350 13.76 1.01 2.26
C TRP A 350 14.84 2.10 2.19
N THR A 351 15.84 1.93 1.33
CA THR A 351 16.98 2.86 1.22
C THR A 351 16.54 4.21 0.67
N VAL A 352 15.72 4.22 -0.38
CA VAL A 352 15.14 5.44 -0.94
C VAL A 352 14.30 6.15 0.14
N ALA A 353 13.43 5.42 0.83
CA ALA A 353 12.61 5.99 1.90
C ALA A 353 13.45 6.52 3.06
N ALA A 354 14.49 5.80 3.48
CA ALA A 354 15.40 6.23 4.54
C ALA A 354 16.16 7.50 4.16
N LEU A 355 16.69 7.58 2.93
CA LEU A 355 17.40 8.77 2.47
C LEU A 355 16.46 9.98 2.37
N ILE A 356 15.26 9.80 1.81
CA ILE A 356 14.26 10.87 1.75
C ILE A 356 13.80 11.25 3.17
N ARG A 357 13.65 10.29 4.09
CA ARG A 357 13.31 10.58 5.49
C ARG A 357 14.39 11.39 6.19
N VAL A 358 15.66 11.00 6.05
CA VAL A 358 16.79 11.75 6.62
C VAL A 358 16.84 13.16 6.05
N ALA A 359 16.60 13.32 4.76
CA ALA A 359 16.63 14.63 4.12
C ALA A 359 15.45 15.51 4.54
N THR A 360 14.23 14.99 4.44
CA THR A 360 12.99 15.76 4.58
C THR A 360 12.45 15.82 6.00
N GLY A 361 12.77 14.83 6.84
CA GLY A 361 12.22 14.73 8.19
C GLY A 361 10.73 14.39 8.23
N SER A 362 10.03 14.12 7.12
CA SER A 362 8.60 13.73 7.12
C SER A 362 8.43 12.28 6.65
N ALA A 363 7.90 11.42 7.53
CA ALA A 363 7.63 10.01 7.23
C ALA A 363 6.64 9.87 6.08
N THR A 364 5.53 10.62 6.11
CA THR A 364 4.54 10.66 5.01
C THR A 364 5.19 11.03 3.68
N VAL A 365 5.98 12.11 3.63
CA VAL A 365 6.62 12.55 2.37
C VAL A 365 7.65 11.53 1.90
N ALA A 366 8.44 10.97 2.82
CA ALA A 366 9.40 9.92 2.51
C ALA A 366 8.73 8.69 1.92
N MET A 367 7.63 8.24 2.51
CA MET A 367 6.90 7.08 2.03
C MET A 367 6.25 7.33 0.66
N THR A 368 5.52 8.44 0.50
CA THR A 368 4.80 8.73 -0.75
C THR A 368 5.75 8.98 -1.92
N THR A 369 6.84 9.71 -1.68
CA THR A 369 7.84 10.00 -2.72
C THR A 369 8.59 8.73 -3.12
N SER A 370 8.98 7.91 -2.14
CA SER A 370 9.69 6.65 -2.42
C SER A 370 8.81 5.65 -3.16
N ALA A 371 7.53 5.57 -2.80
CA ALA A 371 6.57 4.72 -3.51
C ALA A 371 6.50 5.07 -5.00
N GLY A 372 6.41 6.37 -5.33
CA GLY A 372 6.41 6.82 -6.73
C GLY A 372 7.70 6.53 -7.48
N ILE A 373 8.86 6.59 -6.82
CA ILE A 373 10.17 6.31 -7.44
C ILE A 373 10.36 4.81 -7.66
N VAL A 374 9.99 3.99 -6.68
CA VAL A 374 10.28 2.55 -6.67
C VAL A 374 9.25 1.74 -7.44
N ALA A 375 8.02 2.23 -7.58
CA ALA A 375 6.96 1.54 -8.33
C ALA A 375 7.36 1.07 -9.74
N PRO A 376 7.91 1.91 -10.63
CA PRO A 376 8.31 1.45 -11.96
C PRO A 376 9.46 0.42 -11.93
N ILE A 377 10.33 0.46 -10.93
CA ILE A 377 11.46 -0.46 -10.76
C ILE A 377 10.97 -1.82 -10.24
N ALA A 378 10.06 -1.79 -9.28
CA ALA A 378 9.39 -2.96 -8.73
C ALA A 378 8.59 -3.68 -9.82
N ALA A 379 7.86 -2.95 -10.65
CA ALA A 379 7.13 -3.51 -11.79
C ALA A 379 8.04 -4.20 -12.82
N ALA A 380 9.28 -3.72 -12.98
CA ALA A 380 10.28 -4.32 -13.86
C ALA A 380 11.04 -5.51 -13.24
N THR A 381 10.83 -5.82 -11.94
CA THR A 381 11.55 -6.89 -11.22
C THR A 381 10.58 -7.97 -10.73
N PRO A 382 10.39 -9.06 -11.49
CA PRO A 382 9.46 -10.13 -11.13
C PRO A 382 9.80 -10.80 -9.79
N GLY A 383 8.79 -11.10 -8.98
CA GLY A 383 8.95 -11.89 -7.74
C GLY A 383 8.99 -11.08 -6.43
N THR A 384 8.84 -9.75 -6.47
CA THR A 384 8.71 -8.94 -5.25
C THR A 384 7.24 -8.77 -4.87
N SER A 385 6.83 -9.18 -3.68
CA SER A 385 5.46 -8.92 -3.17
C SER A 385 5.25 -7.42 -2.98
N ALA A 386 4.16 -6.91 -3.55
CA ALA A 386 3.77 -5.51 -3.46
C ALA A 386 3.48 -5.11 -2.00
N GLU A 387 2.89 -6.00 -1.22
CA GLU A 387 2.61 -5.80 0.21
C GLU A 387 3.92 -5.61 0.99
N LEU A 388 4.92 -6.47 0.74
CA LEU A 388 6.22 -6.35 1.40
C LEU A 388 6.97 -5.08 0.96
N LEU A 389 6.77 -4.60 -0.27
CA LEU A 389 7.29 -3.29 -0.70
C LEU A 389 6.65 -2.13 0.06
N VAL A 390 5.34 -2.18 0.35
CA VAL A 390 4.68 -1.20 1.22
C VAL A 390 5.34 -1.19 2.59
N LEU A 391 5.53 -2.35 3.21
CA LEU A 391 6.15 -2.48 4.53
C LEU A 391 7.60 -1.99 4.54
N ALA A 392 8.40 -2.35 3.54
CA ALA A 392 9.80 -1.94 3.43
C ALA A 392 9.93 -0.42 3.22
N THR A 393 9.08 0.16 2.37
CA THR A 393 9.01 1.61 2.16
C THR A 393 8.59 2.33 3.45
N GLY A 394 7.60 1.78 4.14
CA GLY A 394 7.10 2.27 5.41
C GLY A 394 8.15 2.26 6.51
N ALA A 395 8.85 1.14 6.68
CA ALA A 395 9.96 1.00 7.62
C ALA A 395 11.08 1.99 7.29
N GLY A 396 11.44 2.15 6.01
CA GLY A 396 12.47 3.12 5.60
C GLY A 396 12.06 4.57 5.90
N SER A 397 10.77 4.88 5.82
CA SER A 397 10.24 6.21 6.18
C SER A 397 10.35 6.53 7.68
N LEU A 398 10.65 5.54 8.53
CA LEU A 398 10.79 5.65 9.98
C LEU A 398 12.23 5.37 10.41
N VAL A 399 13.20 6.11 9.86
CA VAL A 399 14.63 5.97 10.19
C VAL A 399 15.23 7.33 10.51
N LEU A 400 16.10 7.39 11.52
CA LEU A 400 16.94 8.55 11.82
C LEU A 400 16.14 9.87 11.84
N SER A 401 15.00 9.88 12.51
CA SER A 401 14.20 11.09 12.71
C SER A 401 14.95 12.08 13.61
N HIS A 402 15.32 13.24 13.07
CA HIS A 402 16.12 14.24 13.79
C HIS A 402 15.48 15.64 13.73
N VAL A 403 16.29 16.68 13.92
CA VAL A 403 15.86 18.09 14.03
C VAL A 403 15.02 18.65 12.87
N ASN A 404 14.91 17.96 11.74
CA ASN A 404 14.04 18.33 10.62
C ASN A 404 12.64 17.69 10.69
N ASP A 405 12.40 16.78 11.64
CA ASP A 405 11.11 16.14 11.86
C ASP A 405 10.28 16.89 12.90
N ALA A 406 9.03 17.20 12.57
CA ALA A 406 8.04 17.72 13.51
C ALA A 406 7.84 16.80 14.73
N GLY A 407 7.87 15.48 14.53
CA GLY A 407 7.77 14.48 15.59
C GLY A 407 8.91 14.59 16.59
N PHE A 408 10.15 14.84 16.14
CA PHE A 408 11.31 15.04 17.03
C PHE A 408 11.05 16.17 18.03
N TRP A 409 10.54 17.29 17.55
CA TRP A 409 10.23 18.45 18.38
C TRP A 409 9.03 18.21 19.29
N LEU A 410 7.99 17.56 18.78
CA LEU A 410 6.83 17.18 19.59
C LEU A 410 7.26 16.34 20.80
N ILE A 411 8.08 15.32 20.58
CA ILE A 411 8.56 14.42 21.63
C ILE A 411 9.54 15.13 22.58
N LYS A 412 10.45 15.94 22.05
CA LYS A 412 11.36 16.76 22.88
C LYS A 412 10.57 17.62 23.86
N GLU A 413 9.62 18.41 23.35
CA GLU A 413 8.96 19.42 24.17
C GLU A 413 7.97 18.82 25.17
N PHE A 414 7.20 17.80 24.79
CA PHE A 414 6.24 17.17 25.71
C PHE A 414 6.94 16.41 26.86
N TYR A 415 8.05 15.72 26.58
CA TYR A 415 8.82 15.04 27.63
C TYR A 415 9.87 15.94 28.29
N ASN A 416 9.96 17.21 27.89
CA ASN A 416 10.94 18.18 28.33
C ASN A 416 12.41 17.67 28.24
N MET A 417 12.75 17.02 27.13
CA MET A 417 14.09 16.52 26.86
C MET A 417 15.01 17.57 26.25
N THR A 418 16.31 17.42 26.43
CA THR A 418 17.32 18.14 25.65
C THR A 418 17.49 17.51 24.27
N VAL A 419 17.99 18.27 23.29
CA VAL A 419 18.24 17.74 21.93
C VAL A 419 19.13 16.48 21.93
N PRO A 420 20.25 16.41 22.68
CA PRO A 420 21.04 15.18 22.76
C PRO A 420 20.29 14.00 23.39
N GLN A 421 19.38 14.25 24.33
CA GLN A 421 18.55 13.19 24.91
C GLN A 421 17.52 12.70 23.90
N THR A 422 16.86 13.60 23.16
CA THR A 422 15.91 13.23 22.11
C THR A 422 16.59 12.45 20.99
N LEU A 423 17.81 12.81 20.61
CA LEU A 423 18.62 12.02 19.67
C LEU A 423 18.93 10.62 20.21
N LYS A 424 19.18 10.45 21.51
CA LYS A 424 19.45 9.15 22.12
C LYS A 424 18.20 8.29 22.33
N THR A 425 17.01 8.90 22.40
CA THR A 425 15.74 8.21 22.68
C THR A 425 14.91 8.07 21.41
N TRP A 426 14.31 9.15 20.93
CA TRP A 426 13.41 9.19 19.79
C TRP A 426 14.09 8.78 18.48
N THR A 427 15.22 9.39 18.13
CA THR A 427 15.91 9.09 16.86
C THR A 427 16.39 7.64 16.81
N VAL A 428 16.87 7.11 17.95
CA VAL A 428 17.26 5.70 18.06
C VAL A 428 16.03 4.79 18.00
N ALA A 429 14.93 5.11 18.69
CA ALA A 429 13.70 4.32 18.63
C ALA A 429 13.16 4.23 17.20
N GLU A 430 13.05 5.36 16.50
CA GLU A 430 12.71 5.40 15.07
C GLU A 430 13.67 4.54 14.26
N THR A 431 14.99 4.71 14.43
CA THR A 431 15.97 3.89 13.69
C THR A 431 15.81 2.40 13.95
N ILE A 432 15.48 1.98 15.18
CA ILE A 432 15.15 0.59 15.51
C ILE A 432 13.89 0.17 14.77
N ILE A 433 12.85 1.00 14.70
CA ILE A 433 11.62 0.72 13.92
C ILE A 433 11.98 0.46 12.47
N GLY A 434 12.73 1.36 11.83
CA GLY A 434 13.03 1.21 10.42
C GLY A 434 13.94 0.04 10.11
N VAL A 435 14.95 -0.24 10.94
CA VAL A 435 15.88 -1.38 10.73
C VAL A 435 15.22 -2.71 11.08
N ALA A 436 14.51 -2.80 12.21
CA ALA A 436 13.84 -4.03 12.61
C ALA A 436 12.62 -4.32 11.73
N GLY A 437 11.88 -3.28 11.33
CA GLY A 437 10.80 -3.38 10.36
C GLY A 437 11.30 -3.93 9.03
N LEU A 438 12.45 -3.47 8.53
CA LEU A 438 13.10 -4.06 7.36
C LEU A 438 13.51 -5.51 7.60
N ALA A 439 14.20 -5.81 8.69
CA ALA A 439 14.69 -7.16 8.99
C ALA A 439 13.54 -8.18 9.07
N PHE A 440 12.45 -7.83 9.76
CA PHE A 440 11.26 -8.68 9.84
C PHE A 440 10.50 -8.75 8.51
N THR A 441 10.49 -7.68 7.71
CA THR A 441 9.92 -7.72 6.34
C THR A 441 10.73 -8.66 5.44
N LEU A 442 12.06 -8.65 5.52
CA LEU A 442 12.93 -9.56 4.78
C LEU A 442 12.79 -11.00 5.28
N LEU A 443 12.66 -11.20 6.59
CA LEU A 443 12.38 -12.53 7.17
C LEU A 443 11.05 -13.07 6.67
N LEU A 444 10.00 -12.24 6.67
CA LEU A 444 8.69 -12.60 6.14
C LEU A 444 8.78 -12.88 4.63
N SER A 445 9.56 -12.09 3.89
CA SER A 445 9.83 -12.33 2.47
C SER A 445 10.49 -13.69 2.23
N ALA A 446 11.42 -14.12 3.07
CA ALA A 446 12.05 -15.44 2.95
C ALA A 446 11.09 -16.59 3.28
N LEU A 447 10.19 -16.40 4.25
CA LEU A 447 9.19 -17.39 4.65
C LEU A 447 8.05 -17.51 3.64
N VAL A 448 7.52 -16.39 3.16
CA VAL A 448 6.46 -16.32 2.15
C VAL A 448 7.01 -16.67 0.76
N GLY A 449 8.26 -16.32 0.47
CA GLY A 449 8.97 -16.73 -0.75
C GLY A 449 9.25 -18.23 -0.84
N CYS A 450 9.14 -18.98 0.27
CA CYS A 450 9.17 -20.45 0.30
C CYS A 450 7.77 -21.09 0.21
N ALA A 451 6.70 -20.31 0.39
CA ALA A 451 5.35 -20.75 0.05
C ALA A 451 5.12 -20.50 -1.44
N PRO A 452 4.49 -21.42 -2.20
CA PRO A 452 4.07 -21.10 -3.55
C PRO A 452 3.04 -19.96 -3.45
N ALA A 453 3.47 -18.73 -3.73
CA ALA A 453 2.57 -17.61 -3.90
C ALA A 453 1.51 -18.01 -4.95
N PRO A 454 0.23 -17.66 -4.77
CA PRO A 454 -0.70 -17.64 -5.89
C PRO A 454 -0.07 -16.71 -6.91
N ARG A 455 0.43 -17.27 -8.02
CA ARG A 455 1.04 -16.49 -9.09
C ARG A 455 -0.08 -15.68 -9.75
N GLU A 456 -0.28 -14.44 -9.32
CA GLU A 456 -0.76 -13.43 -10.26
C GLU A 456 0.39 -13.17 -11.24
N ARG A 457 0.17 -13.63 -12.48
CA ARG A 457 1.15 -13.55 -13.55
C ARG A 457 1.07 -12.15 -14.17
N PRO A 458 2.21 -11.50 -14.47
CA PRO A 458 2.19 -10.26 -15.23
C PRO A 458 1.51 -10.51 -16.57
N GLY A 459 0.42 -9.80 -16.86
CA GLY A 459 -0.31 -9.91 -18.12
C GLY A 459 -1.79 -10.30 -18.00
N GLN A 460 -2.29 -10.64 -16.81
CA GLN A 460 -3.73 -10.88 -16.67
C GLN A 460 -4.49 -9.54 -16.68
N ILE A 461 -5.00 -9.18 -17.85
CA ILE A 461 -5.96 -8.08 -18.00
C ILE A 461 -7.30 -8.59 -17.48
N SER A 462 -7.45 -8.64 -16.15
CA SER A 462 -8.70 -9.07 -15.51
C SER A 462 -9.56 -7.85 -15.18
N ALA A 463 -10.75 -7.78 -15.79
CA ALA A 463 -11.85 -6.91 -15.35
C ALA A 463 -12.70 -7.67 -14.32
N ARG A 464 -13.50 -7.00 -13.47
CA ARG A 464 -14.31 -7.62 -12.38
C ARG A 464 -14.88 -9.01 -12.74
N GLY A 465 -14.24 -10.08 -12.23
CA GLY A 465 -14.65 -11.48 -12.43
C GLY A 465 -14.34 -12.10 -13.80
N TRP A 466 -13.89 -11.32 -14.78
CA TRP A 466 -13.46 -11.77 -16.10
C TRP A 466 -11.97 -12.12 -16.09
N VAL A 467 -11.67 -13.31 -16.58
CA VAL A 467 -10.35 -13.87 -16.78
C VAL A 467 -10.04 -13.80 -18.27
N ASP A 468 -8.88 -13.23 -18.61
CA ASP A 468 -8.36 -13.30 -19.96
C ASP A 468 -7.77 -14.68 -20.23
N VAL A 469 -8.28 -15.34 -21.26
CA VAL A 469 -7.81 -16.65 -21.73
C VAL A 469 -7.20 -16.56 -23.13
N THR A 470 -6.76 -15.35 -23.50
CA THR A 470 -6.04 -15.09 -24.74
C THR A 470 -4.55 -15.38 -24.54
N ALA A 471 -3.96 -16.21 -25.41
CA ALA A 471 -2.53 -16.39 -25.47
C ALA A 471 -1.85 -15.08 -25.89
N THR A 472 -0.80 -14.69 -25.16
CA THR A 472 0.00 -13.52 -25.51
C THR A 472 0.81 -13.82 -26.78
N LEU A 473 0.68 -12.97 -27.79
CA LEU A 473 1.48 -13.06 -29.00
C LEU A 473 2.88 -12.48 -28.75
N ASP A 474 3.90 -13.30 -28.92
CA ASP A 474 5.31 -12.93 -28.85
C ASP A 474 6.09 -13.75 -29.90
N PRO A 475 6.72 -13.09 -30.90
CA PRO A 475 7.54 -13.77 -31.91
C PRO A 475 8.62 -14.71 -31.35
N ALA A 476 9.06 -14.51 -30.11
CA ALA A 476 10.09 -15.32 -29.47
C ALA A 476 9.56 -16.60 -28.81
N THR A 477 8.28 -16.64 -28.43
CA THR A 477 7.73 -17.70 -27.57
C THR A 477 6.43 -18.30 -28.07
N THR A 478 5.66 -17.64 -28.91
CA THR A 478 4.41 -18.22 -29.44
C THR A 478 4.73 -19.31 -30.45
N PRO A 479 4.19 -20.54 -30.28
CA PRO A 479 4.36 -21.60 -31.27
C PRO A 479 3.62 -21.23 -32.56
N ILE A 480 4.21 -21.60 -33.69
CA ILE A 480 3.62 -21.43 -35.02
C ILE A 480 3.41 -22.82 -35.60
N TYR A 481 2.27 -23.04 -36.26
CA TYR A 481 1.99 -24.32 -36.88
C TYR A 481 3.08 -24.65 -37.90
N GLN A 482 3.51 -25.90 -37.95
CA GLN A 482 4.62 -26.29 -38.81
C GLN A 482 4.26 -26.06 -40.30
N GLY A 483 4.89 -25.06 -40.92
CA GLY A 483 4.65 -24.68 -42.32
C GLY A 483 4.04 -23.29 -42.49
N ASP A 484 3.55 -22.67 -41.42
CA ASP A 484 2.91 -21.37 -41.46
C ASP A 484 3.91 -20.21 -41.50
N ALA A 485 3.41 -19.03 -41.88
CA ALA A 485 4.21 -17.81 -41.95
C ALA A 485 4.73 -17.41 -40.56
N PRO A 486 6.01 -16.98 -40.45
CA PRO A 486 6.58 -16.57 -39.18
C PRO A 486 5.93 -15.27 -38.68
N MET A 487 5.74 -15.17 -37.36
CA MET A 487 5.30 -13.95 -36.71
C MET A 487 6.45 -12.95 -36.57
N ARG A 488 6.22 -11.68 -36.89
CA ARG A 488 7.19 -10.58 -36.82
C ARG A 488 6.54 -9.29 -36.34
N PHE A 489 7.08 -8.73 -35.27
CA PHE A 489 6.65 -7.45 -34.71
C PHE A 489 7.79 -6.45 -34.79
N ASP A 490 7.60 -5.38 -35.57
CA ASP A 490 8.62 -4.37 -35.82
C ASP A 490 8.13 -2.99 -35.42
N PHE A 491 9.02 -2.17 -34.86
CA PHE A 491 8.75 -0.75 -34.64
C PHE A 491 9.18 0.04 -35.90
N LEU A 492 8.20 0.55 -36.66
CA LEU A 492 8.45 1.50 -37.76
C LEU A 492 8.92 2.85 -37.25
N LYS A 493 8.44 3.24 -36.05
CA LYS A 493 8.87 4.42 -35.28
C LYS A 493 8.95 4.04 -33.81
N ASP A 494 9.93 4.58 -33.09
CA ASP A 494 10.17 4.24 -31.69
C ASP A 494 10.65 5.46 -30.89
N MET A 495 9.81 5.95 -29.96
CA MET A 495 10.16 7.08 -29.10
C MET A 495 11.40 6.82 -28.24
N ARG A 496 11.70 5.55 -27.91
CA ARG A 496 12.92 5.17 -27.19
C ARG A 496 14.19 5.46 -28.02
N LYS A 497 14.04 5.59 -29.33
CA LYS A 497 15.10 5.95 -30.30
C LYS A 497 15.02 7.41 -30.75
N GLY A 498 14.17 8.23 -30.13
CA GLY A 498 14.03 9.66 -30.42
C GLY A 498 13.01 10.02 -31.50
N ASP A 499 12.22 9.07 -32.01
CA ASP A 499 11.07 9.39 -32.85
C ASP A 499 9.98 10.14 -32.05
N LYS A 500 9.13 10.91 -32.73
CA LYS A 500 8.07 11.73 -32.09
C LYS A 500 6.90 10.90 -31.54
N PHE A 501 6.71 9.70 -32.05
CA PHE A 501 5.66 8.76 -31.66
C PHE A 501 6.14 7.34 -31.96
N THR A 502 5.59 6.36 -31.24
CA THR A 502 5.86 4.95 -31.50
C THR A 502 4.80 4.40 -32.45
N LEU A 503 5.24 3.73 -33.51
CA LEU A 503 4.38 3.11 -34.53
C LEU A 503 4.91 1.72 -34.82
N SER A 504 4.08 0.71 -34.67
CA SER A 504 4.43 -0.69 -34.88
C SER A 504 3.76 -1.26 -36.13
N VAL A 505 4.39 -2.25 -36.74
CA VAL A 505 3.81 -3.13 -37.75
C VAL A 505 3.87 -4.56 -37.24
N TYR A 506 2.78 -5.30 -37.44
CA TYR A 506 2.68 -6.71 -37.07
C TYR A 506 2.41 -7.53 -38.34
N SER A 507 3.21 -8.58 -38.54
CA SER A 507 3.02 -9.57 -39.59
C SER A 507 2.89 -10.95 -38.93
N LEU A 508 1.78 -11.64 -39.18
CA LEU A 508 1.45 -12.91 -38.57
C LEU A 508 0.48 -13.68 -39.49
N GLY A 509 0.48 -15.01 -39.39
CA GLY A 509 -0.56 -15.84 -40.02
C GLY A 509 -1.91 -15.65 -39.34
N ALA A 510 -3.01 -15.84 -40.07
CA ALA A 510 -4.37 -15.73 -39.53
C ALA A 510 -4.64 -16.70 -38.37
N HIS A 511 -3.90 -17.81 -38.33
CA HIS A 511 -3.99 -18.90 -37.35
C HIS A 511 -2.89 -18.82 -36.27
N SER A 512 -2.39 -17.62 -35.95
CA SER A 512 -1.37 -17.42 -34.93
C SER A 512 -1.97 -17.13 -33.56
N GLY A 513 -1.48 -17.82 -32.51
CA GLY A 513 -1.95 -17.63 -31.13
C GLY A 513 -3.43 -17.96 -30.95
N THR A 514 -4.13 -17.22 -30.07
CA THR A 514 -5.58 -17.38 -29.94
C THR A 514 -6.29 -16.80 -31.16
N HIS A 515 -7.03 -17.64 -31.88
CA HIS A 515 -7.71 -17.24 -33.11
C HIS A 515 -9.03 -18.00 -33.31
N VAL A 516 -9.87 -17.49 -34.21
CA VAL A 516 -11.13 -18.12 -34.62
C VAL A 516 -11.04 -18.58 -36.06
N ASP A 517 -11.35 -19.86 -36.29
CA ASP A 517 -11.51 -20.42 -37.63
C ASP A 517 -12.94 -20.23 -38.13
N ALA A 518 -13.04 -19.69 -39.35
CA ALA A 518 -14.29 -19.57 -40.08
C ALA A 518 -14.52 -20.77 -40.98
N PRO A 519 -15.77 -21.04 -41.43
CA PRO A 519 -16.05 -22.15 -42.32
C PRO A 519 -15.18 -22.19 -43.59
N MET A 520 -14.80 -21.04 -44.13
CA MET A 520 -13.92 -20.91 -45.30
C MET A 520 -12.56 -21.61 -45.14
N HIS A 521 -12.08 -21.85 -43.92
CA HIS A 521 -10.79 -22.48 -43.65
C HIS A 521 -10.70 -23.91 -44.24
N PHE A 522 -11.77 -24.70 -44.13
CA PHE A 522 -11.81 -26.08 -44.68
C PHE A 522 -13.04 -26.39 -45.55
N ILE A 523 -13.95 -25.43 -45.75
CA ILE A 523 -15.14 -25.57 -46.60
C ILE A 523 -15.04 -24.61 -47.78
N ALA A 524 -14.92 -25.15 -48.99
CA ALA A 524 -14.65 -24.36 -50.22
C ALA A 524 -15.65 -23.23 -50.52
N ARG A 525 -16.87 -23.30 -49.98
CA ARG A 525 -17.91 -22.24 -50.07
C ARG A 525 -18.36 -21.74 -48.71
N GLY A 526 -17.54 -21.94 -47.68
CA GLY A 526 -17.79 -21.49 -46.32
C GLY A 526 -17.75 -19.96 -46.20
N GLY A 527 -18.43 -19.44 -45.18
CA GLY A 527 -18.36 -18.02 -44.83
C GLY A 527 -16.99 -17.63 -44.26
N SER A 528 -16.60 -16.38 -44.48
CA SER A 528 -15.39 -15.77 -43.94
C SER A 528 -15.59 -15.30 -42.49
N VAL A 529 -14.49 -15.01 -41.79
CA VAL A 529 -14.49 -14.65 -40.35
C VAL A 529 -15.31 -13.39 -40.05
N ASP A 530 -15.34 -12.41 -40.95
CA ASP A 530 -16.15 -11.19 -40.82
C ASP A 530 -17.67 -11.40 -40.92
N ARG A 531 -18.09 -12.60 -41.34
CA ARG A 531 -19.49 -13.00 -41.51
C ARG A 531 -19.97 -13.99 -40.44
N ILE A 532 -19.12 -14.37 -39.50
CA ILE A 532 -19.54 -15.21 -38.36
C ILE A 532 -20.52 -14.40 -37.50
N PRO A 533 -21.73 -14.92 -37.22
CA PRO A 533 -22.66 -14.27 -36.31
C PRO A 533 -22.07 -14.13 -34.90
N LEU A 534 -22.55 -13.18 -34.09
CA LEU A 534 -22.05 -13.02 -32.71
C LEU A 534 -22.60 -14.09 -31.77
N GLU A 535 -23.69 -14.75 -32.16
CA GLU A 535 -24.39 -15.73 -31.35
C GLU A 535 -23.45 -16.87 -30.93
N PRO A 536 -22.69 -17.56 -31.81
CA PRO A 536 -21.70 -18.55 -31.37
C PRO A 536 -20.59 -18.00 -30.46
N LEU A 537 -20.28 -16.72 -30.56
CA LEU A 537 -19.09 -16.09 -29.95
C LEU A 537 -19.32 -15.56 -28.52
N ILE A 538 -20.57 -15.36 -28.11
CA ILE A 538 -20.95 -14.73 -26.84
C ILE A 538 -22.01 -15.56 -26.10
N GLY A 539 -21.69 -16.00 -24.88
CA GLY A 539 -22.65 -16.62 -23.95
C GLY A 539 -22.06 -17.76 -23.13
N THR A 540 -22.92 -18.58 -22.52
CA THR A 540 -22.49 -19.67 -21.64
C THR A 540 -21.61 -20.69 -22.35
N ALA A 541 -20.53 -21.09 -21.68
CA ALA A 541 -19.57 -22.10 -22.09
C ALA A 541 -19.20 -22.99 -20.91
N ARG A 542 -18.72 -24.20 -21.19
CA ARG A 542 -18.13 -25.09 -20.19
C ARG A 542 -16.68 -25.39 -20.54
N VAL A 543 -15.80 -25.21 -19.57
CA VAL A 543 -14.43 -25.69 -19.63
C VAL A 543 -14.40 -27.13 -19.13
N ILE A 544 -13.89 -28.04 -19.96
CA ILE A 544 -13.74 -29.46 -19.65
C ILE A 544 -12.25 -29.75 -19.49
N GLU A 545 -11.87 -30.34 -18.36
CA GLU A 545 -10.51 -30.80 -18.11
C GLU A 545 -10.31 -32.18 -18.73
N ILE A 546 -9.37 -32.28 -19.67
CA ILE A 546 -8.94 -33.53 -20.30
C ILE A 546 -7.65 -34.01 -19.61
N PRO A 547 -7.60 -35.26 -19.10
CA PRO A 547 -6.41 -35.77 -18.42
C PRO A 547 -5.15 -35.72 -19.28
N ASP A 548 -3.98 -35.45 -18.69
CA ASP A 548 -2.69 -35.38 -19.42
C ASP A 548 -2.38 -36.66 -20.22
N SER A 549 -2.86 -37.83 -19.77
CA SER A 549 -2.70 -39.11 -20.49
C SER A 549 -3.50 -39.22 -21.78
N VAL A 550 -4.53 -38.39 -21.98
CA VAL A 550 -5.42 -38.43 -23.14
C VAL A 550 -4.88 -37.52 -24.23
N GLN A 551 -4.68 -38.09 -25.42
CA GLN A 551 -4.30 -37.33 -26.62
C GLN A 551 -5.47 -37.21 -27.61
N ALA A 552 -6.24 -38.28 -27.82
CA ALA A 552 -7.43 -38.24 -28.66
C ALA A 552 -8.67 -38.05 -27.77
N ILE A 553 -9.36 -36.93 -27.93
CA ILE A 553 -10.68 -36.70 -27.35
C ILE A 553 -11.68 -37.36 -28.29
N ASP A 554 -11.90 -38.66 -28.12
CA ASP A 554 -12.85 -39.47 -28.88
C ASP A 554 -14.25 -39.49 -28.25
N ALA A 555 -15.21 -40.14 -28.90
CA ALA A 555 -16.58 -40.21 -28.39
C ALA A 555 -16.66 -40.85 -26.99
N ALA A 556 -15.78 -41.82 -26.70
CA ALA A 556 -15.77 -42.53 -25.43
C ALA A 556 -15.23 -41.64 -24.30
N GLU A 557 -14.16 -40.90 -24.56
CA GLU A 557 -13.62 -39.92 -23.61
C GLU A 557 -14.59 -38.76 -23.41
N LEU A 558 -15.13 -38.18 -24.49
CA LEU A 558 -16.09 -37.09 -24.40
C LEU A 558 -17.32 -37.49 -23.56
N SER A 559 -17.78 -38.73 -23.69
CA SER A 559 -18.93 -39.27 -22.91
C SER A 559 -18.66 -39.43 -21.41
N ARG A 560 -17.41 -39.31 -20.93
CA ARG A 560 -17.07 -39.32 -19.51
C ARG A 560 -17.29 -37.98 -18.82
N HIS A 561 -17.45 -36.90 -19.61
CA HIS A 561 -17.60 -35.55 -19.11
C HIS A 561 -19.05 -35.09 -19.23
N ASP A 562 -19.46 -34.15 -18.39
CA ASP A 562 -20.77 -33.53 -18.50
C ASP A 562 -20.71 -32.36 -19.48
N TRP A 563 -21.13 -32.57 -20.72
CA TRP A 563 -21.06 -31.57 -21.80
C TRP A 563 -22.39 -31.34 -22.54
N LYS A 564 -23.39 -32.22 -22.33
CA LYS A 564 -24.66 -32.17 -23.07
C LYS A 564 -25.49 -30.96 -22.63
N GLY A 565 -26.12 -30.29 -23.60
CA GLY A 565 -26.96 -29.12 -23.34
C GLY A 565 -26.19 -27.82 -23.10
N VAL A 566 -24.85 -27.85 -23.17
CA VAL A 566 -24.02 -26.64 -23.10
C VAL A 566 -23.77 -26.11 -24.51
N PRO A 567 -24.04 -24.81 -24.80
CA PRO A 567 -23.88 -24.27 -26.15
C PRO A 567 -22.42 -24.15 -26.64
N ARG A 568 -21.43 -24.07 -25.74
CA ARG A 568 -20.01 -23.87 -26.10
C ARG A 568 -19.12 -24.72 -25.22
N ILE A 569 -18.19 -25.43 -25.82
CA ILE A 569 -17.30 -26.36 -25.11
C ILE A 569 -15.85 -25.93 -25.32
N LEU A 570 -15.10 -25.77 -24.23
CA LEU A 570 -13.68 -25.44 -24.24
C LEU A 570 -12.90 -26.58 -23.60
N PHE A 571 -11.92 -27.13 -24.30
CA PHE A 571 -11.08 -28.21 -23.80
C PHE A 571 -9.78 -27.67 -23.21
N ARG A 572 -9.61 -27.88 -21.91
CA ARG A 572 -8.36 -27.66 -21.20
C ARG A 572 -7.59 -28.98 -21.15
N THR A 573 -6.41 -29.00 -21.75
CA THR A 573 -5.65 -30.22 -22.04
C THR A 573 -4.22 -30.12 -21.52
N ARG A 574 -3.41 -31.13 -21.84
CA ARG A 574 -1.96 -31.15 -21.62
C ARG A 574 -1.24 -29.90 -22.11
N SER A 575 -1.75 -29.23 -23.15
CA SER A 575 -1.13 -28.04 -23.74
C SER A 575 -1.10 -26.87 -22.74
N THR A 576 -2.23 -26.61 -22.06
CA THR A 576 -2.31 -25.67 -20.93
C THR A 576 -1.44 -26.11 -19.75
N LEU A 577 -1.51 -27.40 -19.39
CA LEU A 577 -0.79 -27.94 -18.23
C LEU A 577 0.73 -27.83 -18.39
N ARG A 578 1.23 -28.04 -19.60
CA ARG A 578 2.65 -28.03 -19.95
C ARG A 578 3.13 -26.68 -20.48
N GLY A 579 2.24 -25.69 -20.60
CA GLY A 579 2.58 -24.32 -21.00
C GLY A 579 3.05 -24.17 -22.44
N TRP A 580 2.55 -25.00 -23.35
CA TRP A 580 3.07 -25.07 -24.72
C TRP A 580 2.78 -23.85 -25.59
N MET A 581 1.78 -23.04 -25.23
CA MET A 581 1.52 -21.75 -25.90
C MET A 581 2.58 -20.67 -25.61
N ASP A 582 3.42 -20.86 -24.59
CA ASP A 582 4.55 -19.97 -24.25
C ASP A 582 5.91 -20.59 -24.66
N SER A 583 5.89 -21.58 -25.55
CA SER A 583 7.07 -22.26 -26.08
C SER A 583 7.11 -22.09 -27.60
N SER A 584 8.23 -21.58 -28.14
CA SER A 584 8.42 -21.48 -29.59
C SER A 584 8.56 -22.84 -30.28
N THR A 585 8.64 -23.91 -29.50
CA THR A 585 8.63 -25.28 -30.03
C THR A 585 7.21 -25.71 -30.36
N PHE A 586 6.98 -26.06 -31.63
CA PHE A 586 5.74 -26.72 -32.02
C PHE A 586 5.73 -28.18 -31.55
N HIS A 587 4.82 -28.50 -30.63
CA HIS A 587 4.60 -29.83 -30.10
C HIS A 587 3.61 -30.57 -31.01
N LYS A 588 3.92 -31.81 -31.38
CA LYS A 588 3.11 -32.62 -32.31
C LYS A 588 2.16 -33.59 -31.58
N ASP A 589 2.35 -33.72 -30.28
CA ASP A 589 1.66 -34.63 -29.38
C ASP A 589 0.57 -33.93 -28.55
N PHE A 590 0.05 -32.80 -29.05
CA PHE A 590 -1.10 -32.11 -28.46
C PHE A 590 -2.36 -32.95 -28.53
N ALA A 591 -3.26 -32.66 -27.58
CA ALA A 591 -4.56 -33.30 -27.55
C ALA A 591 -5.42 -32.72 -28.67
N TYR A 592 -6.09 -33.59 -29.41
CA TYR A 592 -6.94 -33.23 -30.55
C TYR A 592 -8.34 -33.84 -30.38
N ILE A 593 -9.31 -33.27 -31.08
CA ILE A 593 -10.68 -33.78 -31.12
C ILE A 593 -10.75 -34.81 -32.24
N ALA A 594 -11.13 -36.04 -31.91
CA ALA A 594 -11.29 -37.09 -32.91
C ALA A 594 -12.60 -36.90 -33.71
N PRO A 595 -12.68 -37.40 -34.95
CA PRO A 595 -13.83 -37.14 -35.82
C PRO A 595 -15.18 -37.60 -35.26
N ASP A 596 -15.20 -38.69 -34.48
CA ASP A 596 -16.40 -39.21 -33.83
C ASP A 596 -16.89 -38.28 -32.69
N ALA A 597 -15.99 -37.71 -31.90
CA ALA A 597 -16.31 -36.68 -30.92
C ALA A 597 -16.79 -35.38 -31.58
N ALA A 598 -16.13 -34.94 -32.65
CA ALA A 598 -16.55 -33.77 -33.43
C ALA A 598 -17.98 -33.94 -33.98
N GLN A 599 -18.30 -35.14 -34.47
CA GLN A 599 -19.63 -35.49 -34.96
C GLN A 599 -20.68 -35.43 -33.84
N LEU A 600 -20.36 -35.97 -32.64
CA LEU A 600 -21.24 -35.90 -31.48
C LEU A 600 -21.52 -34.46 -31.02
N LEU A 601 -20.49 -33.62 -30.96
CA LEU A 601 -20.64 -32.19 -30.62
C LEU A 601 -21.54 -31.47 -31.63
N ALA A 602 -21.32 -31.74 -32.92
CA ALA A 602 -22.09 -31.14 -33.99
C ALA A 602 -23.56 -31.58 -34.00
N ASP A 603 -23.83 -32.86 -33.81
CA ASP A 603 -25.20 -33.39 -33.78
C ASP A 603 -25.97 -32.99 -32.52
N ALA A 604 -25.26 -32.69 -31.42
CA ALA A 604 -25.84 -32.15 -30.19
C ALA A 604 -26.17 -30.65 -30.28
N GLY A 605 -25.80 -29.96 -31.37
CA GLY A 605 -26.08 -28.54 -31.57
C GLY A 605 -25.16 -27.60 -30.79
N VAL A 606 -23.92 -28.02 -30.49
CA VAL A 606 -22.90 -27.12 -29.95
C VAL A 606 -22.63 -26.00 -30.96
N LEU A 607 -22.54 -24.76 -30.47
CA LEU A 607 -22.38 -23.56 -31.27
C LEU A 607 -20.91 -23.15 -31.46
N LEU A 608 -20.03 -23.50 -30.50
CA LEU A 608 -18.60 -23.18 -30.56
C LEU A 608 -17.78 -24.25 -29.83
N VAL A 609 -16.63 -24.59 -30.39
CA VAL A 609 -15.66 -25.49 -29.79
C VAL A 609 -14.32 -24.79 -29.65
N GLY A 610 -13.71 -24.85 -28.46
CA GLY A 610 -12.42 -24.25 -28.18
C GLY A 610 -11.39 -25.27 -27.72
N VAL A 611 -10.14 -25.09 -28.13
CA VAL A 611 -8.98 -25.88 -27.71
C VAL A 611 -7.84 -24.98 -27.27
N ASP A 612 -7.00 -25.49 -26.38
CA ASP A 612 -5.92 -24.75 -25.73
C ASP A 612 -4.55 -24.93 -26.41
N TYR A 613 -4.57 -25.30 -27.69
CA TYR A 613 -3.41 -25.35 -28.56
C TYR A 613 -3.74 -24.91 -29.97
N ILE A 614 -2.72 -24.69 -30.80
CA ILE A 614 -2.84 -24.09 -32.14
C ILE A 614 -3.45 -25.01 -33.21
N SER A 615 -4.09 -26.12 -32.81
CA SER A 615 -4.91 -26.95 -33.70
C SER A 615 -5.86 -27.85 -32.91
N ALA A 616 -7.08 -28.04 -33.40
CA ALA A 616 -8.06 -29.01 -32.90
C ALA A 616 -7.94 -30.39 -33.57
N GLU A 617 -7.12 -30.54 -34.62
CA GLU A 617 -6.99 -31.74 -35.45
C GLU A 617 -5.68 -32.48 -35.19
N GLN A 618 -5.67 -33.80 -35.40
CA GLN A 618 -4.46 -34.59 -35.21
C GLN A 618 -3.34 -34.12 -36.15
N PHE A 619 -2.15 -33.87 -35.60
CA PHE A 619 -0.98 -33.53 -36.42
C PHE A 619 -0.67 -34.67 -37.41
N GLY A 620 -0.62 -34.33 -38.71
CA GLY A 620 -0.37 -35.29 -39.77
C GLY A 620 -1.54 -36.20 -40.11
N ALA A 621 -2.77 -35.83 -39.72
CA ALA A 621 -3.98 -36.56 -40.12
C ALA A 621 -4.06 -36.71 -41.66
N PRO A 622 -4.50 -37.87 -42.19
CA PRO A 622 -4.64 -38.08 -43.63
C PRO A 622 -5.73 -37.19 -44.26
N ALA A 623 -6.65 -36.67 -43.46
CA ALA A 623 -7.67 -35.69 -43.85
C ALA A 623 -8.08 -34.84 -42.65
N PRO A 624 -8.42 -33.55 -42.83
CA PRO A 624 -8.82 -32.62 -41.76
C PRO A 624 -10.30 -32.83 -41.41
N ARG A 625 -10.65 -34.04 -40.97
CA ARG A 625 -12.05 -34.46 -40.74
C ARG A 625 -12.70 -33.68 -39.61
N THR A 626 -11.97 -33.37 -38.53
CA THR A 626 -12.51 -32.63 -37.39
C THR A 626 -12.91 -31.22 -37.79
N HIS A 627 -12.02 -30.49 -38.47
CA HIS A 627 -12.37 -29.17 -39.00
C HIS A 627 -13.52 -29.26 -40.00
N GLN A 628 -13.51 -30.20 -40.95
CA GLN A 628 -14.59 -30.37 -41.92
C GLN A 628 -15.96 -30.62 -41.29
N ILE A 629 -16.02 -31.40 -40.21
CA ILE A 629 -17.27 -31.72 -39.50
C ILE A 629 -17.82 -30.47 -38.79
N LEU A 630 -17.00 -29.81 -37.96
CA LEU A 630 -17.43 -28.67 -37.16
C LEU A 630 -17.74 -27.45 -38.05
N LEU A 631 -16.77 -27.05 -38.88
CA LEU A 631 -16.91 -25.91 -39.78
C LEU A 631 -17.97 -26.14 -40.86
N GLY A 632 -18.14 -27.38 -41.31
CA GLY A 632 -19.20 -27.78 -42.25
C GLY A 632 -20.61 -27.63 -41.68
N ARG A 633 -20.77 -27.65 -40.36
CA ARG A 633 -22.01 -27.34 -39.64
C ARG A 633 -22.09 -25.88 -39.20
N GLY A 634 -21.13 -25.05 -39.58
CA GLY A 634 -21.08 -23.64 -39.22
C GLY A 634 -20.67 -23.36 -37.78
N ILE A 635 -20.03 -24.33 -37.10
CA ILE A 635 -19.54 -24.22 -35.72
C ILE A 635 -18.13 -23.65 -35.78
N PRO A 636 -17.88 -22.40 -35.35
CA PRO A 636 -16.54 -21.84 -35.32
C PRO A 636 -15.66 -22.59 -34.31
N ILE A 637 -14.38 -22.70 -34.63
CA ILE A 637 -13.37 -23.31 -33.77
C ILE A 637 -12.50 -22.19 -33.21
N VAL A 638 -12.24 -22.21 -31.91
CA VAL A 638 -11.31 -21.30 -31.24
C VAL A 638 -10.07 -22.08 -30.85
N GLU A 639 -8.95 -21.75 -31.45
CA GLU A 639 -7.69 -22.46 -31.20
C GLU A 639 -6.73 -21.55 -30.43
N GLY A 640 -5.76 -22.16 -29.75
CA GLY A 640 -4.71 -21.46 -29.01
C GLY A 640 -5.17 -20.71 -27.76
N LEU A 641 -6.20 -21.20 -27.07
CA LEU A 641 -6.64 -20.61 -25.79
C LEU A 641 -5.63 -20.81 -24.66
N ASP A 642 -5.49 -19.81 -23.79
CA ASP A 642 -4.76 -19.93 -22.52
C ASP A 642 -5.72 -20.21 -21.36
N LEU A 643 -6.01 -21.48 -21.11
CA LEU A 643 -6.96 -21.89 -20.06
C LEU A 643 -6.29 -22.10 -18.69
N ARG A 644 -5.07 -21.59 -18.47
CA ARG A 644 -4.34 -21.81 -17.19
C ARG A 644 -5.08 -21.22 -15.99
N SER A 645 -5.81 -20.14 -16.21
CA SER A 645 -6.62 -19.44 -15.21
C SER A 645 -8.11 -19.77 -15.27
N ALA A 646 -8.51 -20.73 -16.10
CA ALA A 646 -9.89 -21.17 -16.25
C ALA A 646 -10.00 -22.67 -15.93
N PRO A 647 -10.15 -23.05 -14.64
CA PRO A 647 -10.37 -24.46 -14.27
C PRO A 647 -11.69 -24.98 -14.87
N ALA A 648 -11.89 -26.30 -14.83
CA ALA A 648 -13.15 -26.89 -15.29
C ALA A 648 -14.38 -26.29 -14.56
N GLY A 649 -15.44 -26.05 -15.32
CA GLY A 649 -16.67 -25.44 -14.81
C GLY A 649 -17.41 -24.64 -15.88
N ASP A 650 -18.48 -23.97 -15.45
CA ASP A 650 -19.32 -23.13 -16.29
C ASP A 650 -18.88 -21.66 -16.26
N TYR A 651 -18.94 -21.02 -17.43
CA TYR A 651 -18.48 -19.66 -17.66
C TYR A 651 -19.42 -18.90 -18.59
N ASP A 652 -19.54 -17.60 -18.40
CA ASP A 652 -19.85 -16.67 -19.47
C ASP A 652 -18.59 -16.50 -20.34
N CYS A 653 -18.72 -16.72 -21.64
CA CYS A 653 -17.63 -16.69 -22.60
C CYS A 653 -17.84 -15.60 -23.65
N ILE A 654 -16.78 -14.88 -23.98
CA ILE A 654 -16.74 -13.91 -25.07
C ILE A 654 -15.46 -14.15 -25.87
N VAL A 655 -15.58 -14.48 -27.15
CA VAL A 655 -14.45 -14.64 -28.08
C VAL A 655 -14.67 -13.76 -29.30
N LEU A 656 -13.89 -12.68 -29.43
CA LEU A 656 -14.09 -11.69 -30.49
C LEU A 656 -12.88 -11.65 -31.42
N PRO A 657 -12.98 -12.23 -32.63
CA PRO A 657 -11.93 -12.13 -33.65
C PRO A 657 -11.87 -10.73 -34.26
N LEU A 658 -10.69 -10.37 -34.79
CA LEU A 658 -10.58 -9.21 -35.67
C LEU A 658 -11.52 -9.39 -36.86
N LYS A 659 -12.28 -8.34 -37.18
CA LYS A 659 -13.21 -8.35 -38.32
C LYS A 659 -12.44 -8.14 -39.63
N VAL A 660 -11.90 -9.23 -40.18
CA VAL A 660 -11.10 -9.23 -41.41
C VAL A 660 -11.94 -9.71 -42.60
N ALA A 661 -12.12 -8.83 -43.60
CA ALA A 661 -13.03 -9.06 -44.71
C ALA A 661 -12.54 -10.21 -45.63
N GLY A 662 -13.36 -11.25 -45.76
CA GLY A 662 -13.15 -12.31 -46.75
C GLY A 662 -11.98 -13.26 -46.44
N HIS A 663 -11.58 -13.41 -45.18
CA HIS A 663 -10.50 -14.31 -44.76
C HIS A 663 -11.01 -15.47 -43.91
N GLU A 664 -10.24 -16.55 -43.88
CA GLU A 664 -10.55 -17.86 -43.32
C GLU A 664 -10.45 -17.95 -41.80
N GLY A 665 -9.72 -17.03 -41.18
CA GLY A 665 -9.58 -16.93 -39.74
C GLY A 665 -9.05 -15.57 -39.32
N ALA A 666 -9.03 -15.31 -38.02
CA ALA A 666 -8.39 -14.12 -37.47
C ALA A 666 -8.02 -14.30 -35.98
N PRO A 667 -6.94 -13.63 -35.52
CA PRO A 667 -6.63 -13.51 -34.11
C PRO A 667 -7.81 -12.94 -33.32
N ALA A 668 -8.00 -13.45 -32.10
CA ALA A 668 -9.15 -13.13 -31.27
C ALA A 668 -8.76 -12.84 -29.83
N ARG A 669 -9.54 -11.96 -29.18
CA ARG A 669 -9.52 -11.83 -27.73
C ARG A 669 -10.58 -12.75 -27.12
N ALA A 670 -10.18 -13.59 -26.18
CA ALA A 670 -11.06 -14.52 -25.48
C ALA A 670 -11.05 -14.24 -23.97
N ILE A 671 -12.21 -14.03 -23.38
CA ILE A 671 -12.37 -13.80 -21.94
C ILE A 671 -13.50 -14.67 -21.37
N LEU A 672 -13.31 -15.14 -20.13
CA LEU A 672 -14.24 -16.00 -19.42
C LEU A 672 -14.60 -15.40 -18.05
N ARG A 673 -15.86 -15.49 -17.63
CA ARG A 673 -16.28 -15.17 -16.25
C ARG A 673 -17.02 -16.35 -15.67
N ARG A 674 -16.57 -16.84 -14.51
CA ARG A 674 -17.20 -18.00 -13.86
C ARG A 674 -18.64 -17.67 -13.46
N ILE A 675 -19.56 -18.61 -13.67
CA ILE A 675 -20.99 -18.50 -13.29
C ILE A 675 -21.39 -19.48 -12.20
#